data_AF-A0A7X7RMD9-F1
#
_entry.id   AF-A0A7X7RMD9-F1
#
_cell.length_a   1.000
_cell.length_b   1.000
_cell.length_c   1.000
_cell.angle_alpha   90.00
_cell.angle_beta   90.00
_cell.angle_gamma   90.00
#
_symmetry.space_group_name_H-M   'P 1'
#
loop_
_entity.id
_entity.type
_entity.pdbx_description
1 polymer ?
#
loop_
_entity_poly.entity_id
_entity_poly.type
_entity_poly.pdbx_seq_one_letter_code
_entity_poly.pdbx_strand_id
1 'polypeptide(L)'
;MRVLILRLSSLRDTARSATHRLLADLVRDALPAAIVDMAFLPPRRAPRVTGLLTGCGLAGADLVLVTNAFVREALNLPWMLHANGLAPWAGDRPDSVPPILLGGSNAFAAQCLVQPDGRAVPDALFFGEAEESLPLFLRRWYADAAPAAKRERLLHAADGLDGFWITGALPPAPLRQAAAHALPPPARDLPPLDTEAAGTARLTVALGCAAFCSFCFEGYERKPYREWTATELLTHARALKQACGARTAELDAFNLNHHAQLGELVEGCARLFDRLAFKSQRADGVAACPAVVDLERAAGKSSFTLGIEGISPRQRAFLAKSLTDAEIAAAIQTLLGRRIRELKLFFILTGHETSDDLADFHDFCLRLKGWFNQPAACTRTILSFGRLVRMPNTPLAFDRLFLDEAEWRFAVDGVAAVCRRTQLECRFAFDFPDYLGTQLLAACRHDHAQAVVALACRGLTAHGPWSPAETARLHAAITLGATDTVADAAAFPFVQRAVAPAFLHRRWEEASHALDTGYCLGAACLGCGACRDAAQRDALTGRPRQPAIPAARIAAVVGIEAEKRRLTPVYRYVTLPDEFAGHSPAWSSARLMQLLLAEHPEWTDLLLSAEEALFGWGDNRDRLVIPAGRTVVALRAWEPHRLVRGEVYSGLLCHDDDESVPAPFHPGVFARAELVLHTRLEPREAAHQAGAWLNAQRLPHTLRRLRSPDASPAEPSEGWRLDLAPAALKRRTVFALDVLPGPHGGASLTLCVSPKANLANLADILPPLVTHPHL
;
A
#
# COMPACT_ATOMS: atom_id res chain seq x y z
N MET A 1 -15.10 20.13 -10.04
CA MET A 1 -14.08 20.20 -8.99
C MET A 1 -13.20 18.96 -9.06
N ARG A 2 -11.89 19.13 -9.11
CA ARG A 2 -10.91 18.05 -9.24
C ARG A 2 -9.90 18.08 -8.11
N VAL A 3 -9.84 17.02 -7.32
CA VAL A 3 -8.84 16.83 -6.25
C VAL A 3 -7.84 15.78 -6.72
N LEU A 4 -6.56 16.15 -6.74
CA LEU A 4 -5.48 15.24 -7.10
C LEU A 4 -4.77 14.74 -5.84
N ILE A 5 -4.81 13.43 -5.61
CA ILE A 5 -4.03 12.77 -4.54
C ILE A 5 -2.67 12.39 -5.10
N LEU A 6 -1.61 13.02 -4.60
CA LEU A 6 -0.24 12.82 -5.08
C LEU A 6 0.57 11.97 -4.09
N ARG A 7 0.95 10.77 -4.50
CA ARG A 7 1.93 9.93 -3.82
C ARG A 7 3.35 10.38 -4.20
N LEU A 8 4.21 10.57 -3.20
CA LEU A 8 5.63 10.86 -3.43
C LEU A 8 6.46 9.61 -3.76
N SER A 9 5.83 8.44 -3.84
CA SER A 9 6.42 7.15 -4.22
C SER A 9 5.71 6.55 -5.45
N SER A 10 6.36 5.59 -6.09
CA SER A 10 5.82 4.94 -7.29
C SER A 10 4.56 4.13 -6.98
N LEU A 11 3.72 3.90 -8.00
CA LEU A 11 2.54 3.03 -7.87
C LEU A 11 2.94 1.62 -7.42
N ARG A 12 4.07 1.11 -7.92
CA ARG A 12 4.58 -0.21 -7.54
C ARG A 12 4.90 -0.31 -6.05
N ASP A 13 5.61 0.68 -5.51
CA ASP A 13 6.05 0.66 -4.11
C ASP A 13 4.89 0.92 -3.13
N THR A 14 3.84 1.59 -3.63
CA THR A 14 2.68 1.96 -2.83
C THR A 14 1.42 1.17 -3.19
N ALA A 15 1.53 0.14 -4.04
CA ALA A 15 0.42 -0.68 -4.49
C ALA A 15 -0.40 -1.25 -3.33
N ARG A 16 0.29 -1.62 -2.25
CA ARG A 16 -0.37 -2.14 -1.05
C ARG A 16 -0.85 -1.02 -0.11
N SER A 17 -0.32 0.20 -0.17
CA SER A 17 -0.66 1.28 0.77
C SER A 17 -2.15 1.64 0.75
N ALA A 18 -2.76 1.91 1.91
CA ALA A 18 -4.15 2.37 1.98
C ALA A 18 -4.31 3.90 1.90
N THR A 19 -3.25 4.70 2.06
CA THR A 19 -3.42 6.13 2.33
C THR A 19 -4.03 6.90 1.16
N HIS A 20 -3.69 6.57 -0.10
CA HIS A 20 -4.33 7.22 -1.25
C HIS A 20 -5.81 6.87 -1.35
N ARG A 21 -6.17 5.62 -1.01
CA ARG A 21 -7.55 5.19 -0.97
C ARG A 21 -8.32 5.89 0.15
N LEU A 22 -7.75 5.93 1.35
CA LEU A 22 -8.30 6.65 2.50
C LEU A 22 -8.56 8.13 2.17
N LEU A 23 -7.58 8.83 1.60
CA LEU A 23 -7.76 10.24 1.21
C LEU A 23 -8.88 10.40 0.16
N ALA A 24 -9.01 9.46 -0.77
CA ALA A 24 -10.08 9.49 -1.75
C ALA A 24 -11.46 9.27 -1.12
N ASP A 25 -11.56 8.35 -0.17
CA ASP A 25 -12.78 8.11 0.62
C ASP A 25 -13.16 9.38 1.41
N LEU A 26 -12.20 10.04 2.08
CA LEU A 26 -12.43 11.29 2.81
C LEU A 26 -12.87 12.44 1.89
N VAL A 27 -12.29 12.55 0.69
CA VAL A 27 -12.70 13.57 -0.29
C VAL A 27 -14.12 13.31 -0.77
N ARG A 28 -14.48 12.06 -1.07
CA ARG A 28 -15.84 11.69 -1.51
C ARG A 28 -16.89 11.84 -0.42
N ASP A 29 -16.55 11.55 0.84
CA ASP A 29 -17.42 11.82 1.98
C ASP A 29 -17.68 13.32 2.18
N ALA A 30 -16.64 14.14 2.03
CA ALA A 30 -16.76 15.58 2.13
C ALA A 30 -17.54 16.18 0.96
N LEU A 31 -17.26 15.69 -0.25
CA LEU A 31 -17.64 16.29 -1.53
C LEU A 31 -18.03 15.16 -2.52
N PRO A 32 -19.28 14.68 -2.47
CA PRO A 32 -19.72 13.51 -3.26
C PRO A 32 -19.52 13.66 -4.77
N ALA A 33 -19.66 14.88 -5.31
CA ALA A 33 -19.49 15.19 -6.73
C ALA A 33 -18.03 15.50 -7.15
N ALA A 34 -17.06 15.35 -6.24
CA ALA A 34 -15.66 15.61 -6.53
C ALA A 34 -15.09 14.60 -7.52
N ILE A 35 -14.39 15.08 -8.54
CA ILE A 35 -13.54 14.22 -9.38
C ILE A 35 -12.25 13.97 -8.61
N VAL A 36 -12.09 12.76 -8.08
CA VAL A 36 -10.87 12.35 -7.37
C VAL A 36 -9.96 11.64 -8.36
N ASP A 37 -8.76 12.18 -8.54
CA ASP A 37 -7.71 11.55 -9.35
C ASP A 37 -6.50 11.23 -8.47
N MET A 38 -5.68 10.27 -8.90
CA MET A 38 -4.49 9.84 -8.20
C MET A 38 -3.27 9.94 -9.11
N ALA A 39 -2.19 10.51 -8.61
CA ALA A 39 -0.89 10.51 -9.28
C ALA A 39 0.18 9.93 -8.35
N PHE A 40 1.19 9.32 -8.96
CA PHE A 40 2.30 8.66 -8.28
C PHE A 40 3.62 9.22 -8.79
N LEU A 41 4.72 8.92 -8.10
CA LEU A 41 6.05 9.32 -8.52
C LEU A 41 6.32 8.83 -9.96
N PRO A 42 6.45 9.74 -10.94
CA PRO A 42 6.69 9.34 -12.33
C PRO A 42 8.15 8.88 -12.52
N PRO A 43 8.47 8.05 -13.53
CA PRO A 43 9.85 7.67 -13.81
C PRO A 43 10.76 8.88 -14.07
N ARG A 44 12.01 8.83 -13.59
CA ARG A 44 13.01 9.92 -13.79
C ARG A 44 13.13 10.41 -15.24
N ARG A 45 13.02 9.50 -16.23
CA ARG A 45 13.15 9.81 -17.67
C ARG A 45 11.93 10.52 -18.26
N ALA A 46 10.80 10.49 -17.58
CA ALA A 46 9.54 11.10 -18.01
C ALA A 46 8.83 11.70 -16.78
N PRO A 47 9.34 12.79 -16.20
CA PRO A 47 8.98 13.27 -14.85
C PRO A 47 7.64 14.01 -14.79
N ARG A 48 6.74 13.73 -15.73
CA ARG A 48 5.43 14.39 -15.81
C ARG A 48 4.49 13.79 -14.79
N VAL A 49 3.96 14.61 -13.89
CA VAL A 49 2.87 14.20 -13.00
C VAL A 49 1.59 14.16 -13.81
N THR A 50 0.91 13.02 -13.79
CA THR A 50 -0.31 12.79 -14.56
C THR A 50 -1.24 11.92 -13.74
N GLY A 51 -2.47 12.39 -13.54
CA GLY A 51 -3.51 11.64 -12.87
C GLY A 51 -3.90 10.39 -13.65
N LEU A 52 -4.05 9.26 -12.96
CA LEU A 52 -4.34 7.96 -13.56
C LEU A 52 -5.71 7.90 -14.23
N LEU A 53 -6.71 8.62 -13.71
CA LEU A 53 -8.10 8.54 -14.18
C LEU A 53 -8.43 9.60 -15.22
N THR A 54 -7.97 10.83 -15.01
CA THR A 54 -8.35 11.97 -15.88
C THR A 54 -7.22 12.47 -16.77
N GLY A 55 -5.99 11.99 -16.55
CA GLY A 55 -4.81 12.49 -17.25
C GLY A 55 -4.41 13.91 -16.85
N CYS A 56 -5.02 14.50 -15.81
CA CYS A 56 -4.72 15.87 -15.43
C CYS A 56 -3.31 15.99 -14.82
N GLY A 57 -2.59 17.05 -15.17
CA GLY A 57 -1.37 17.43 -14.46
C GLY A 57 -1.66 18.24 -13.20
N LEU A 58 -0.61 18.60 -12.46
CA LEU A 58 -0.70 19.41 -11.23
C LEU A 58 -1.53 20.70 -11.42
N ALA A 59 -1.30 21.44 -12.51
CA ALA A 59 -2.00 22.70 -12.79
C ALA A 59 -3.47 22.50 -13.23
N GLY A 60 -3.90 21.28 -13.56
CA GLY A 60 -5.28 20.97 -13.95
C GLY A 60 -6.18 20.53 -12.79
N ALA A 61 -5.64 20.46 -11.57
CA ALA A 61 -6.39 20.19 -10.35
C ALA A 61 -6.85 21.49 -9.68
N ASP A 62 -7.88 21.41 -8.84
CA ASP A 62 -8.32 22.52 -7.98
C ASP A 62 -7.69 22.47 -6.58
N LEU A 63 -7.18 21.29 -6.18
CA LEU A 63 -6.51 21.02 -4.91
C LEU A 63 -5.60 19.79 -5.07
N VAL A 64 -4.39 19.85 -4.51
CA VAL A 64 -3.45 18.72 -4.51
C VAL A 64 -3.20 18.26 -3.07
N LEU A 65 -3.55 17.02 -2.77
CA LEU A 65 -3.29 16.36 -1.49
C LEU A 65 -2.06 15.46 -1.61
N VAL A 66 -0.96 15.84 -0.97
CA VAL A 66 0.31 15.12 -0.98
C VAL A 66 0.42 14.26 0.27
N THR A 67 0.88 13.02 0.10
CA THR A 67 1.16 12.13 1.23
C THR A 67 2.64 11.76 1.24
N ASN A 68 3.28 12.08 2.37
CA ASN A 68 4.66 11.78 2.73
C ASN A 68 4.68 10.59 3.72
N ALA A 69 5.02 9.41 3.22
CA ALA A 69 5.05 8.13 3.91
C ALA A 69 6.39 7.79 4.56
N PHE A 70 7.52 8.30 4.06
CA PHE A 70 8.86 8.10 4.65
C PHE A 70 9.78 9.30 4.38
N VAL A 71 10.75 9.52 5.26
CA VAL A 71 11.60 10.73 5.26
C VAL A 71 12.19 11.10 3.88
N ARG A 72 12.69 10.11 3.14
CA ARG A 72 13.39 10.35 1.85
C ARG A 72 12.47 10.84 0.74
N GLU A 73 11.20 10.43 0.69
CA GLU A 73 10.31 10.81 -0.41
C GLU A 73 9.88 12.27 -0.34
N ALA A 74 10.10 12.96 0.79
CA ALA A 74 9.93 14.42 0.88
C ALA A 74 10.67 15.17 -0.23
N LEU A 75 11.87 14.69 -0.64
CA LEU A 75 12.65 15.28 -1.76
C LEU A 75 11.96 15.18 -3.12
N ASN A 76 11.04 14.23 -3.29
CA ASN A 76 10.36 14.03 -4.55
C ASN A 76 9.35 15.15 -4.84
N LEU A 77 8.81 15.81 -3.81
CA LEU A 77 7.88 16.92 -4.02
C LEU A 77 8.53 18.12 -4.75
N PRO A 78 9.61 18.75 -4.24
CA PRO A 78 10.25 19.86 -4.94
C PRO A 78 10.78 19.46 -6.33
N TRP A 79 11.27 18.23 -6.48
CA TRP A 79 11.67 17.69 -7.79
C TRP A 79 10.50 17.62 -8.77
N MET A 80 9.35 17.05 -8.37
CA MET A 80 8.16 16.96 -9.23
C MET A 80 7.63 18.33 -9.60
N LEU A 81 7.60 19.28 -8.66
CA LEU A 81 7.19 20.65 -8.95
C LEU A 81 8.09 21.29 -10.01
N HIS A 82 9.41 21.24 -9.80
CA HIS A 82 10.39 21.78 -10.73
C HIS A 82 10.30 21.13 -12.12
N ALA A 83 10.20 19.80 -12.18
CA ALA A 83 10.12 19.06 -13.44
C ALA A 83 8.81 19.30 -14.21
N ASN A 84 7.75 19.79 -13.56
CA ASN A 84 6.49 20.16 -14.18
C ASN A 84 6.35 21.69 -14.36
N GLY A 85 7.46 22.43 -14.30
CA GLY A 85 7.50 23.87 -14.57
C GLY A 85 6.94 24.75 -13.46
N LEU A 86 6.77 24.22 -12.25
CA LEU A 86 6.30 24.96 -11.08
C LEU A 86 7.46 25.36 -10.17
N ALA A 87 7.36 26.55 -9.56
CA ALA A 87 8.31 26.97 -8.55
C ALA A 87 8.23 26.03 -7.32
N PRO A 88 9.38 25.62 -6.74
CA PRO A 88 9.39 24.71 -5.61
C PRO A 88 8.76 25.36 -4.36
N TRP A 89 9.04 26.63 -4.09
CA TRP A 89 8.51 27.35 -2.92
C TRP A 89 7.09 27.85 -3.16
N ALA A 90 6.21 27.67 -2.17
CA ALA A 90 4.81 28.06 -2.26
C ALA A 90 4.61 29.56 -2.53
N GLY A 91 5.41 30.41 -1.88
CA GLY A 91 5.35 31.87 -2.05
C GLY A 91 5.78 32.38 -3.43
N ASP A 92 6.47 31.55 -4.22
CA ASP A 92 6.94 31.91 -5.55
C ASP A 92 5.98 31.42 -6.66
N ARG A 93 4.91 30.69 -6.29
CA ARG A 93 3.89 30.20 -7.22
C ARG A 93 2.77 31.23 -7.39
N PRO A 94 2.27 31.48 -8.61
CA PRO A 94 1.10 32.34 -8.80
C PRO A 94 -0.14 31.69 -8.20
N ASP A 95 -1.14 32.51 -7.85
CA ASP A 95 -2.41 32.06 -7.26
C ASP A 95 -3.24 31.15 -8.18
N SER A 96 -2.94 31.12 -9.49
CA SER A 96 -3.54 30.19 -10.45
C SER A 96 -3.08 28.74 -10.27
N VAL A 97 -1.99 28.49 -9.54
CA VAL A 97 -1.56 27.12 -9.21
C VAL A 97 -2.38 26.63 -8.01
N PRO A 98 -3.00 25.44 -8.09
CA PRO A 98 -3.79 24.91 -6.99
C PRO A 98 -2.96 24.78 -5.71
N PRO A 99 -3.57 24.95 -4.53
CA PRO A 99 -2.88 24.73 -3.28
C PRO A 99 -2.42 23.26 -3.15
N ILE A 100 -1.23 23.10 -2.59
CA ILE A 100 -0.59 21.81 -2.34
C ILE A 100 -0.52 21.60 -0.82
N LEU A 101 -1.25 20.60 -0.32
CA LEU A 101 -1.33 20.25 1.09
C LEU A 101 -0.52 18.98 1.36
N LEU A 102 0.51 19.03 2.19
CA LEU A 102 1.34 17.87 2.54
C LEU A 102 0.95 17.29 3.90
N GLY A 103 0.55 16.02 3.92
CA GLY A 103 0.37 15.22 5.13
C GLY A 103 1.06 13.87 5.02
N GLY A 104 0.59 12.87 5.78
CA GLY A 104 1.15 11.51 5.79
C GLY A 104 1.95 11.21 7.06
N SER A 105 2.34 9.94 7.24
CA SER A 105 3.00 9.47 8.47
C SER A 105 4.30 10.20 8.78
N ASN A 106 4.98 10.75 7.77
CA ASN A 106 6.25 11.46 7.93
C ASN A 106 6.14 12.99 7.80
N ALA A 107 4.95 13.58 7.92
CA ALA A 107 4.78 15.04 7.94
C ALA A 107 5.62 15.71 9.05
N PHE A 108 5.69 15.10 10.23
CA PHE A 108 6.52 15.54 11.36
C PHE A 108 8.04 15.42 11.16
N ALA A 109 8.49 14.84 10.05
CA ALA A 109 9.90 14.72 9.65
C ALA A 109 10.17 15.37 8.27
N ALA A 110 9.30 16.30 7.85
CA ALA A 110 9.38 17.01 6.57
C ALA A 110 10.02 18.41 6.69
N GLN A 111 10.75 18.70 7.77
CA GLN A 111 11.31 20.03 8.01
C GLN A 111 12.36 20.47 6.96
N CYS A 112 12.93 19.52 6.22
CA CYS A 112 13.79 19.78 5.06
C CYS A 112 13.10 20.54 3.91
N LEU A 113 11.76 20.70 3.97
CA LEU A 113 10.95 21.45 3.01
C LEU A 113 10.54 22.84 3.50
N VAL A 114 11.06 23.29 4.64
CA VAL A 114 10.57 24.47 5.37
C VAL A 114 11.73 25.33 5.88
N GLN A 115 11.75 26.61 5.50
CA GLN A 115 12.71 27.61 5.94
C GLN A 115 12.36 28.18 7.33
N PRO A 116 13.32 28.80 8.05
CA PRO A 116 13.11 29.30 9.41
C PRO A 116 12.01 30.36 9.55
N ASP A 117 11.74 31.12 8.50
CA ASP A 117 10.69 32.16 8.46
C ASP A 117 9.28 31.60 8.21
N GLY A 118 9.17 30.29 7.98
CA GLY A 118 7.92 29.60 7.65
C GLY A 118 7.63 29.48 6.16
N ARG A 119 8.49 29.99 5.26
CA ARG A 119 8.39 29.69 3.82
C ARG A 119 8.62 28.20 3.60
N ALA A 120 7.81 27.59 2.75
CA ALA A 120 7.82 26.14 2.56
C ALA A 120 7.57 25.74 1.10
N VAL A 121 7.86 24.47 0.80
CA VAL A 121 7.52 23.86 -0.50
C VAL A 121 6.00 23.67 -0.68
N PRO A 122 5.26 23.01 0.23
CA PRO A 122 3.80 22.93 0.16
C PRO A 122 3.13 24.25 0.63
N ASP A 123 1.91 24.52 0.19
CA ASP A 123 1.12 25.68 0.67
C ASP A 123 0.62 25.46 2.11
N ALA A 124 0.38 24.21 2.50
CA ALA A 124 0.08 23.85 3.89
C ALA A 124 0.66 22.48 4.28
N LEU A 125 0.94 22.30 5.56
CA LEU A 125 1.24 20.99 6.15
C LEU A 125 0.08 20.53 7.05
N PHE A 126 -0.14 19.22 7.10
CA PHE A 126 -1.10 18.57 7.98
C PHE A 126 -0.40 17.58 8.93
N PHE A 127 -0.64 17.73 10.23
CA PHE A 127 -0.03 16.96 11.30
C PHE A 127 -1.06 16.09 12.01
N GLY A 128 -0.86 14.76 12.00
CA GLY A 128 -1.70 13.80 12.70
C GLY A 128 -2.56 12.91 11.78
N GLU A 129 -3.78 12.66 12.23
CA GLU A 129 -4.81 11.83 11.59
C GLU A 129 -5.85 12.73 10.90
N ALA A 130 -6.05 12.54 9.60
CA ALA A 130 -6.81 13.45 8.73
C ALA A 130 -8.31 13.16 8.68
N GLU A 131 -8.74 12.02 9.22
CA GLU A 131 -10.05 11.42 9.02
C GLU A 131 -11.21 12.33 9.46
N GLU A 132 -10.99 13.22 10.42
CA GLU A 132 -12.01 14.17 10.91
C GLU A 132 -11.76 15.61 10.41
N SER A 133 -10.50 16.07 10.44
CA SER A 133 -10.18 17.46 10.09
C SER A 133 -10.21 17.73 8.58
N LEU A 134 -9.80 16.78 7.74
CA LEU A 134 -9.74 16.99 6.29
C LEU A 134 -11.14 17.14 5.66
N PRO A 135 -12.15 16.30 5.97
CA PRO A 135 -13.50 16.51 5.42
C PRO A 135 -14.10 17.88 5.76
N LEU A 136 -13.89 18.36 6.99
CA LEU A 136 -14.34 19.69 7.42
C LEU A 136 -13.61 20.80 6.66
N PHE A 137 -12.29 20.68 6.52
CA PHE A 137 -11.49 21.59 5.71
C PHE A 137 -12.01 21.66 4.26
N LEU A 138 -12.24 20.50 3.64
CA LEU A 138 -12.70 20.40 2.25
C LEU A 138 -14.06 21.08 2.04
N ARG A 139 -15.03 20.86 2.94
CA ARG A 139 -16.35 21.51 2.88
C ARG A 139 -16.25 23.03 2.97
N ARG A 140 -15.37 23.56 3.82
CA ARG A 140 -15.14 25.01 3.97
C ARG A 140 -14.35 25.60 2.82
N TRP A 141 -13.35 24.86 2.32
CA TRP A 141 -12.56 25.27 1.17
C TRP A 141 -13.47 25.46 -0.04
N TYR A 142 -14.40 24.55 -0.32
CA TYR A 142 -15.31 24.65 -1.47
C TYR A 142 -16.66 25.35 -1.19
N ALA A 143 -16.81 26.06 -0.07
CA ALA A 143 -18.03 26.83 0.22
C ALA A 143 -18.13 28.10 -0.66
N ASP A 144 -19.36 28.48 -1.05
CA ASP A 144 -19.61 29.66 -1.90
C ASP A 144 -19.19 30.99 -1.24
N ALA A 145 -19.23 31.04 0.10
CA ALA A 145 -18.81 32.20 0.88
C ALA A 145 -17.29 32.29 1.11
N ALA A 146 -16.50 31.38 0.53
CA ALA A 146 -15.07 31.32 0.77
C ALA A 146 -14.33 32.51 0.11
N PRO A 147 -13.26 33.04 0.73
CA PRO A 147 -12.46 34.11 0.15
C PRO A 147 -11.89 33.74 -1.23
N ALA A 148 -11.74 34.74 -2.11
CA ALA A 148 -11.20 34.54 -3.44
C ALA A 148 -9.68 34.30 -3.44
N ALA A 149 -8.93 35.01 -2.58
CA ALA A 149 -7.48 34.88 -2.50
C ALA A 149 -7.08 33.53 -1.90
N LYS A 150 -6.15 32.82 -2.57
CA LYS A 150 -5.78 31.44 -2.22
C LYS A 150 -5.39 31.29 -0.75
N ARG A 151 -4.53 32.19 -0.25
CA ARG A 151 -4.05 32.17 1.14
C ARG A 151 -5.17 32.41 2.16
N GLU A 152 -6.01 33.42 1.94
CA GLU A 152 -7.13 33.74 2.83
C GLU A 152 -8.13 32.59 2.87
N ARG A 153 -8.37 31.96 1.73
CA ARG A 153 -9.21 30.76 1.62
C ARG A 153 -8.64 29.58 2.40
N LEU A 154 -7.32 29.37 2.36
CA LEU A 154 -6.65 28.31 3.13
C LEU A 154 -6.79 28.56 4.63
N LEU A 155 -6.57 29.80 5.07
CA LEU A 155 -6.73 30.19 6.47
C LEU A 155 -8.18 30.02 6.93
N HIS A 156 -9.15 30.47 6.14
CA HIS A 156 -10.59 30.29 6.42
C HIS A 156 -10.97 28.81 6.53
N ALA A 157 -10.52 27.98 5.59
CA ALA A 157 -10.83 26.55 5.59
C ALA A 157 -10.23 25.82 6.80
N ALA A 158 -9.03 26.21 7.21
CA ALA A 158 -8.30 25.63 8.35
C ALA A 158 -8.73 26.18 9.73
N ASP A 159 -9.51 27.26 9.78
CA ASP A 159 -9.77 27.98 11.03
C ASP A 159 -10.40 27.10 12.12
N GLY A 160 -9.77 27.05 13.29
CA GLY A 160 -10.19 26.21 14.42
C GLY A 160 -10.08 24.68 14.20
N LEU A 161 -9.50 24.21 13.09
CA LEU A 161 -9.25 22.79 12.85
C LEU A 161 -7.85 22.40 13.34
N ASP A 162 -7.75 21.24 13.99
CA ASP A 162 -6.47 20.67 14.38
C ASP A 162 -5.67 20.16 13.17
N GLY A 163 -4.35 20.17 13.32
CA GLY A 163 -3.40 19.58 12.39
C GLY A 163 -2.95 20.48 11.25
N PHE A 164 -3.70 21.52 10.88
CA PHE A 164 -3.36 22.38 9.75
C PHE A 164 -2.36 23.48 10.10
N TRP A 165 -1.29 23.60 9.31
CA TRP A 165 -0.43 24.75 9.27
C TRP A 165 -0.39 25.35 7.86
N ILE A 166 -0.92 26.56 7.69
CA ILE A 166 -0.80 27.31 6.43
C ILE A 166 0.57 28.01 6.40
N THR A 167 1.40 27.63 5.45
CA THR A 167 2.82 28.03 5.38
C THR A 167 3.00 29.48 4.94
N GLY A 168 4.24 29.99 4.89
CA GLY A 168 4.58 31.36 4.50
C GLY A 168 4.76 32.32 5.68
N ALA A 169 4.37 31.90 6.88
CA ALA A 169 4.72 32.51 8.15
C ALA A 169 4.63 31.47 9.27
N LEU A 170 5.38 31.68 10.35
CA LEU A 170 5.18 30.91 11.58
C LEU A 170 3.77 31.18 12.16
N PRO A 171 3.12 30.17 12.76
CA PRO A 171 1.79 30.37 13.32
C PRO A 171 1.85 31.30 14.54
N PRO A 172 0.83 32.17 14.75
CA PRO A 172 0.81 33.13 15.86
C PRO A 172 0.60 32.48 17.22
N ALA A 173 0.12 31.23 17.25
CA ALA A 173 -0.09 30.42 18.43
C ALA A 173 0.27 28.95 18.14
N PRO A 174 0.57 28.13 19.16
CA PRO A 174 0.81 26.71 18.98
C PRO A 174 -0.38 26.00 18.32
N LEU A 175 -0.08 25.10 17.39
CA LEU A 175 -1.07 24.30 16.67
C LEU A 175 -1.22 22.94 17.33
N ARG A 176 -2.43 22.45 17.53
CA ARG A 176 -2.65 21.10 18.06
C ARG A 176 -2.63 20.08 16.93
N GLN A 177 -1.94 18.96 17.12
CA GLN A 177 -2.00 17.84 16.15
C GLN A 177 -3.40 17.21 16.12
N ALA A 178 -3.83 16.75 14.95
CA ALA A 178 -5.11 16.07 14.81
C ALA A 178 -5.05 14.60 15.26
N ALA A 179 -6.14 14.11 15.86
CA ALA A 179 -6.32 12.70 16.21
C ALA A 179 -7.72 12.26 15.78
N ALA A 180 -7.82 11.08 15.17
CA ALA A 180 -9.07 10.52 14.68
C ALA A 180 -9.69 9.56 15.70
N HIS A 181 -11.01 9.58 15.76
CA HIS A 181 -11.83 8.72 16.60
C HIS A 181 -12.92 7.97 15.81
N ALA A 182 -13.24 8.44 14.60
CA ALA A 182 -14.19 7.80 13.70
C ALA A 182 -13.53 6.91 12.63
N LEU A 183 -14.26 5.88 12.20
CA LEU A 183 -13.96 5.14 10.97
C LEU A 183 -14.59 5.91 9.79
N PRO A 184 -13.80 6.36 8.81
CA PRO A 184 -14.35 7.08 7.66
C PRO A 184 -15.19 6.14 6.78
N PRO A 185 -16.31 6.59 6.22
CA PRO A 185 -17.11 5.77 5.32
C PRO A 185 -16.35 5.54 3.99
N PRO A 186 -16.30 4.31 3.47
CA PRO A 186 -15.63 4.04 2.20
C PRO A 186 -16.52 4.46 1.01
N ALA A 187 -15.92 5.11 0.01
CA ALA A 187 -16.61 5.56 -1.20
C ALA A 187 -16.86 4.40 -2.17
N ARG A 188 -18.10 4.21 -2.62
CA ARG A 188 -18.49 3.02 -3.38
C ARG A 188 -18.17 3.07 -4.87
N ASP A 189 -17.94 4.26 -5.42
CA ASP A 189 -17.87 4.52 -6.87
C ASP A 189 -16.44 4.66 -7.41
N LEU A 190 -15.43 4.54 -6.56
CA LEU A 190 -14.03 4.63 -6.96
C LEU A 190 -13.54 3.27 -7.50
N PRO A 191 -13.06 3.19 -8.76
CA PRO A 191 -12.53 1.95 -9.31
C PRO A 191 -11.26 1.53 -8.55
N PRO A 192 -10.96 0.22 -8.45
CA PRO A 192 -9.71 -0.23 -7.86
C PRO A 192 -8.52 0.23 -8.72
N LEU A 193 -7.35 0.36 -8.10
CA LEU A 193 -6.11 0.58 -8.84
C LEU A 193 -5.61 -0.74 -9.42
N ASP A 194 -5.21 -0.74 -10.69
CA ASP A 194 -4.73 -1.96 -11.35
C ASP A 194 -3.33 -2.36 -10.84
N THR A 195 -3.35 -3.10 -9.74
CA THR A 195 -2.18 -3.58 -9.02
C THR A 195 -2.47 -4.97 -8.47
N GLU A 196 -1.43 -5.66 -8.00
CA GLU A 196 -1.58 -6.95 -7.30
C GLU A 196 -2.49 -6.88 -6.06
N ALA A 197 -2.76 -5.68 -5.53
CA ALA A 197 -3.55 -5.46 -4.33
C ALA A 197 -5.02 -5.11 -4.59
N ALA A 198 -5.46 -4.98 -5.85
CA ALA A 198 -6.80 -4.50 -6.22
C ALA A 198 -7.96 -5.19 -5.46
N GLY A 199 -7.85 -6.50 -5.22
CA GLY A 199 -8.85 -7.30 -4.48
C GLY A 199 -8.65 -7.37 -2.97
N THR A 200 -7.85 -6.48 -2.38
CA THR A 200 -7.54 -6.46 -0.94
C THR A 200 -8.04 -5.17 -0.29
N ALA A 201 -8.99 -5.29 0.63
CA ALA A 201 -9.38 -4.20 1.51
C ALA A 201 -8.50 -4.21 2.76
N ARG A 202 -7.96 -3.05 3.12
CA ARG A 202 -7.30 -2.86 4.42
C ARG A 202 -8.32 -2.40 5.44
N LEU A 203 -8.53 -3.21 6.45
CA LEU A 203 -9.42 -2.92 7.57
C LEU A 203 -8.54 -2.41 8.73
N THR A 204 -8.52 -1.11 8.95
CA THR A 204 -7.87 -0.52 10.13
C THR A 204 -8.64 -0.92 11.38
N VAL A 205 -8.05 -1.77 12.22
CA VAL A 205 -8.72 -2.30 13.43
C VAL A 205 -8.41 -1.48 14.67
N ALA A 206 -7.27 -0.79 14.66
CA ALA A 206 -6.81 0.06 15.76
C ALA A 206 -5.89 1.18 15.24
N LEU A 207 -5.92 2.33 15.92
CA LEU A 207 -5.05 3.46 15.70
C LEU A 207 -4.07 3.66 16.87
N GLY A 208 -2.88 4.14 16.55
CA GLY A 208 -1.78 4.26 17.49
C GLY A 208 -1.22 2.91 17.97
N CYS A 209 -0.21 2.98 18.82
CA CYS A 209 0.39 1.83 19.48
C CYS A 209 0.45 2.07 20.98
N ALA A 210 0.15 1.08 21.81
CA ALA A 210 0.23 1.23 23.27
C ALA A 210 1.68 1.24 23.79
N ALA A 211 2.62 0.59 23.08
CA ALA A 211 4.03 0.47 23.47
C ALA A 211 4.78 1.81 23.41
N PHE A 212 5.90 1.91 24.14
CA PHE A 212 6.77 3.09 24.20
C PHE A 212 8.20 2.77 23.70
N CYS A 213 8.31 2.04 22.59
CA CYS A 213 9.61 1.71 22.01
C CYS A 213 10.35 3.00 21.62
N SER A 214 11.54 3.24 22.17
CA SER A 214 12.22 4.54 22.18
C SER A 214 12.58 5.07 20.79
N PHE A 215 12.66 4.19 19.79
CA PHE A 215 12.94 4.52 18.39
C PHE A 215 11.68 4.77 17.54
N CYS A 216 10.49 4.35 18.01
CA CYS A 216 9.33 4.17 17.15
C CYS A 216 8.58 5.48 16.93
N PHE A 217 8.80 6.11 15.77
CA PHE A 217 8.21 7.39 15.40
C PHE A 217 6.67 7.39 15.48
N GLU A 218 6.03 6.43 14.82
CA GLU A 218 4.57 6.28 14.83
C GLU A 218 4.04 5.95 16.23
N GLY A 219 4.82 5.25 17.06
CA GLY A 219 4.47 4.88 18.42
C GLY A 219 4.32 6.09 19.36
N TYR A 220 4.99 7.20 19.06
CA TYR A 220 4.87 8.46 19.78
C TYR A 220 3.89 9.44 19.12
N GLU A 221 3.95 9.57 17.79
CA GLU A 221 3.15 10.53 17.03
C GLU A 221 1.64 10.20 17.07
N ARG A 222 1.29 8.91 16.95
CA ARG A 222 -0.11 8.44 16.84
C ARG A 222 -0.79 8.20 18.19
N LYS A 223 -0.14 8.50 19.31
CA LYS A 223 -0.74 8.27 20.64
C LYS A 223 -2.00 9.13 20.84
N PRO A 224 -2.98 8.68 21.64
CA PRO A 224 -3.03 7.43 22.44
C PRO A 224 -3.28 6.16 21.59
N TYR A 225 -3.43 4.97 22.20
CA TYR A 225 -3.93 3.78 21.49
C TYR A 225 -5.46 3.81 21.48
N ARG A 226 -6.08 3.45 20.35
CA ARG A 226 -7.53 3.43 20.13
C ARG A 226 -7.88 2.19 19.32
N GLU A 227 -8.99 1.54 19.62
CA GLU A 227 -9.53 0.47 18.78
C GLU A 227 -11.05 0.52 18.78
N TRP A 228 -11.65 -0.13 17.79
CA TRP A 228 -13.10 -0.27 17.67
C TRP A 228 -13.54 -1.68 18.04
N THR A 229 -14.82 -1.82 18.37
CA THR A 229 -15.38 -3.14 18.68
C THR A 229 -15.44 -4.02 17.43
N ALA A 230 -15.45 -5.34 17.61
CA ALA A 230 -15.63 -6.27 16.49
C ALA A 230 -16.91 -6.00 15.69
N THR A 231 -17.99 -5.56 16.34
CA THR A 231 -19.26 -5.22 15.68
C THR A 231 -19.12 -4.01 14.75
N GLU A 232 -18.47 -2.93 15.22
CA GLU A 232 -18.20 -1.74 14.41
C GLU A 232 -17.29 -2.10 13.22
N LEU A 233 -16.23 -2.87 13.49
CA LEU A 233 -15.28 -3.29 12.46
C LEU A 233 -15.90 -4.22 11.42
N LEU A 234 -16.78 -5.14 11.79
CA LEU A 234 -17.48 -6.01 10.83
C LEU A 234 -18.50 -5.23 10.00
N THR A 235 -19.12 -4.19 10.57
CA THR A 235 -19.98 -3.27 9.81
C THR A 235 -19.16 -2.51 8.78
N HIS A 236 -18.02 -1.95 9.20
CA HIS A 236 -17.11 -1.27 8.29
C HIS A 236 -16.49 -2.21 7.25
N ALA A 237 -16.19 -3.45 7.61
CA ALA A 237 -15.66 -4.46 6.71
C ALA A 237 -16.65 -4.82 5.59
N ARG A 238 -17.96 -4.89 5.87
CA ARG A 238 -18.99 -5.04 4.83
C ARG A 238 -19.01 -3.85 3.89
N ALA A 239 -18.92 -2.63 4.43
CA ALA A 239 -18.87 -1.42 3.61
C ALA A 239 -17.62 -1.40 2.71
N LEU A 240 -16.45 -1.76 3.25
CA LEU A 240 -15.21 -1.88 2.48
C LEU A 240 -15.29 -2.96 1.40
N LYS A 241 -15.92 -4.10 1.73
CA LYS A 241 -16.12 -5.19 0.77
C LYS A 241 -16.95 -4.71 -0.43
N GLN A 242 -18.08 -4.05 -0.18
CA GLN A 242 -18.92 -3.45 -1.22
C GLN A 242 -18.17 -2.37 -2.01
N ALA A 243 -17.46 -1.47 -1.31
CA ALA A 243 -16.82 -0.32 -1.91
C ALA A 243 -15.58 -0.66 -2.75
N CYS A 244 -14.82 -1.70 -2.38
CA CYS A 244 -13.57 -2.07 -3.03
C CYS A 244 -13.67 -3.35 -3.87
N GLY A 245 -14.79 -4.08 -3.80
CA GLY A 245 -14.88 -5.41 -4.40
C GLY A 245 -13.88 -6.42 -3.81
N ALA A 246 -13.55 -6.25 -2.53
CA ALA A 246 -12.47 -6.98 -1.90
C ALA A 246 -12.82 -8.45 -1.61
N ARG A 247 -11.99 -9.36 -2.14
CA ARG A 247 -11.98 -10.80 -1.77
C ARG A 247 -11.14 -11.08 -0.54
N THR A 248 -10.17 -10.22 -0.25
CA THR A 248 -9.22 -10.35 0.87
C THR A 248 -9.40 -9.18 1.82
N ALA A 249 -9.44 -9.46 3.13
CA ALA A 249 -9.30 -8.42 4.16
C ALA A 249 -7.92 -8.51 4.80
N GLU A 250 -7.16 -7.42 4.77
CA GLU A 250 -5.93 -7.24 5.53
C GLU A 250 -6.26 -6.51 6.84
N LEU A 251 -6.11 -7.19 7.97
CA LEU A 251 -6.29 -6.58 9.29
C LEU A 251 -5.08 -5.71 9.62
N ASP A 252 -5.28 -4.40 9.63
CA ASP A 252 -4.23 -3.40 9.78
C ASP A 252 -4.24 -2.73 11.16
N ALA A 253 -3.12 -2.82 11.85
CA ALA A 253 -2.83 -2.14 13.10
C ALA A 253 -1.31 -2.17 13.34
N PHE A 254 -0.78 -1.19 14.07
CA PHE A 254 0.63 -1.22 14.51
C PHE A 254 0.93 -2.42 15.39
N ASN A 255 -0.08 -2.93 16.12
CA ASN A 255 0.05 -4.14 16.89
C ASN A 255 -1.27 -4.92 16.98
N LEU A 256 -1.45 -5.87 16.07
CA LEU A 256 -2.69 -6.61 15.91
C LEU A 256 -3.05 -7.50 17.10
N ASN A 257 -2.06 -8.17 17.71
CA ASN A 257 -2.30 -9.11 18.82
C ASN A 257 -2.56 -8.45 20.18
N HIS A 258 -2.73 -7.12 20.23
CA HIS A 258 -3.30 -6.44 21.38
C HIS A 258 -4.81 -6.23 21.26
N HIS A 259 -5.41 -6.36 20.08
CA HIS A 259 -6.83 -6.06 19.88
C HIS A 259 -7.73 -7.00 20.71
N ALA A 260 -8.64 -6.46 21.54
CA ALA A 260 -9.31 -7.22 22.60
C ALA A 260 -10.17 -8.33 22.03
N GLN A 261 -10.84 -8.00 20.93
CA GLN A 261 -11.81 -8.84 20.25
C GLN A 261 -11.22 -9.50 19.00
N LEU A 262 -9.90 -9.74 18.95
CA LEU A 262 -9.23 -10.32 17.78
C LEU A 262 -9.88 -11.63 17.32
N GLY A 263 -10.27 -12.50 18.27
CA GLY A 263 -10.94 -13.76 17.96
C GLY A 263 -12.28 -13.58 17.23
N GLU A 264 -13.13 -12.68 17.72
CA GLU A 264 -14.43 -12.35 17.11
C GLU A 264 -14.26 -11.71 15.74
N LEU A 265 -13.30 -10.80 15.62
CA LEU A 265 -13.02 -10.11 14.37
C LEU A 265 -12.51 -11.09 13.30
N VAL A 266 -11.56 -11.97 13.63
CA VAL A 266 -11.04 -12.96 12.67
C VAL A 266 -12.12 -13.93 12.24
N GLU A 267 -12.98 -14.43 13.13
CA GLU A 267 -14.09 -15.29 12.74
C GLU A 267 -15.07 -14.57 11.80
N GLY A 268 -15.51 -13.37 12.17
CA GLY A 268 -16.45 -12.61 11.36
C GLY A 268 -15.88 -12.25 9.99
N CYS A 269 -14.62 -11.82 9.93
CA CYS A 269 -13.93 -11.56 8.66
C CYS A 269 -13.69 -12.85 7.87
N ALA A 270 -13.40 -13.98 8.51
CA ALA A 270 -13.25 -15.26 7.82
C ALA A 270 -14.56 -15.70 7.18
N ARG A 271 -15.72 -15.43 7.81
CA ARG A 271 -17.03 -15.67 7.18
C ARG A 271 -17.29 -14.70 6.03
N LEU A 272 -16.88 -13.43 6.17
CA LEU A 272 -17.17 -12.38 5.21
C LEU A 272 -16.27 -12.42 3.96
N PHE A 273 -14.98 -12.75 4.09
CA PHE A 273 -14.01 -12.67 2.99
C PHE A 273 -13.52 -14.06 2.58
N ASP A 274 -13.09 -14.20 1.32
CA ASP A 274 -12.41 -15.42 0.88
C ASP A 274 -11.11 -15.66 1.64
N ARG A 275 -10.30 -14.60 1.80
CA ARG A 275 -8.97 -14.68 2.43
C ARG A 275 -8.79 -13.60 3.49
N LEU A 276 -7.96 -13.91 4.48
CA LEU A 276 -7.47 -12.93 5.44
C LEU A 276 -5.95 -12.76 5.30
N ALA A 277 -5.51 -11.53 5.50
CA ALA A 277 -4.11 -11.17 5.61
C ALA A 277 -3.87 -10.45 6.95
N PHE A 278 -2.67 -10.63 7.48
CA PHE A 278 -2.31 -10.20 8.83
C PHE A 278 -0.96 -9.49 8.81
N LYS A 279 -0.81 -8.45 9.63
CA LYS A 279 0.48 -7.78 9.85
C LYS A 279 1.43 -8.59 10.74
N SER A 280 2.65 -8.04 10.88
CA SER A 280 3.67 -8.50 11.83
C SER A 280 3.13 -8.52 13.26
N GLN A 281 3.73 -9.39 14.08
CA GLN A 281 3.30 -9.63 15.46
C GLN A 281 4.40 -9.18 16.42
N ARG A 282 4.03 -8.68 17.60
CA ARG A 282 5.01 -8.58 18.68
C ARG A 282 5.20 -9.93 19.36
N ALA A 283 6.45 -10.25 19.69
CA ALA A 283 6.82 -11.52 20.30
C ALA A 283 6.24 -11.69 21.71
N ASP A 284 6.18 -10.64 22.52
CA ASP A 284 5.54 -10.67 23.86
C ASP A 284 4.06 -11.08 23.78
N GLY A 285 3.30 -10.53 22.82
CA GLY A 285 1.92 -10.92 22.60
C GLY A 285 1.75 -12.39 22.19
N VAL A 286 2.66 -12.91 21.34
CA VAL A 286 2.66 -14.32 20.93
C VAL A 286 3.06 -15.25 22.08
N ALA A 287 4.08 -14.89 22.84
CA ALA A 287 4.56 -15.65 23.98
C ALA A 287 3.46 -15.82 25.03
N ALA A 288 2.72 -14.74 25.26
CA ALA A 288 1.76 -14.68 26.32
C ALA A 288 0.39 -15.24 25.91
N CYS A 289 0.00 -15.09 24.63
CA CYS A 289 -1.20 -15.73 24.06
C CYS A 289 -0.89 -16.55 22.80
N PRO A 290 -0.41 -17.80 22.95
CA PRO A 290 -0.16 -18.72 21.82
C PRO A 290 -1.37 -18.96 20.91
N ALA A 291 -2.59 -18.83 21.46
CA ALA A 291 -3.85 -18.97 20.72
C ALA A 291 -3.99 -17.97 19.55
N VAL A 292 -3.27 -16.84 19.58
CA VAL A 292 -3.19 -15.92 18.43
C VAL A 292 -2.61 -16.63 17.22
N VAL A 293 -1.54 -17.40 17.39
CA VAL A 293 -0.90 -18.15 16.29
C VAL A 293 -1.85 -19.21 15.76
N ASP A 294 -2.52 -19.92 16.66
CA ASP A 294 -3.47 -20.98 16.30
C ASP A 294 -4.65 -20.40 15.49
N LEU A 295 -5.17 -19.24 15.89
CA LEU A 295 -6.22 -18.50 15.19
C LEU A 295 -5.77 -18.00 13.81
N GLU A 296 -4.63 -17.31 13.72
CA GLU A 296 -4.12 -16.78 12.44
C GLU A 296 -3.78 -17.90 11.45
N ARG A 297 -3.28 -19.03 11.94
CA ARG A 297 -3.04 -20.23 11.13
C ARG A 297 -4.33 -20.89 10.67
N ALA A 298 -5.34 -20.96 11.54
CA ALA A 298 -6.67 -21.43 11.15
C ALA A 298 -7.20 -20.60 9.97
N ALA A 299 -6.97 -19.29 9.98
CA ALA A 299 -7.28 -18.35 8.90
C ALA A 299 -6.28 -18.35 7.72
N GLY A 300 -5.35 -19.32 7.64
CA GLY A 300 -4.47 -19.53 6.49
C GLY A 300 -3.11 -18.83 6.53
N LYS A 301 -2.76 -18.10 7.61
CA LYS A 301 -1.43 -17.48 7.76
C LYS A 301 -0.35 -18.54 7.92
N SER A 302 0.71 -18.45 7.11
CA SER A 302 1.83 -19.42 7.15
C SER A 302 3.21 -18.79 7.25
N SER A 303 3.33 -17.47 7.04
CA SER A 303 4.55 -16.69 7.25
C SER A 303 4.32 -15.70 8.39
N PHE A 304 5.29 -15.65 9.32
CA PHE A 304 5.22 -14.80 10.50
C PHE A 304 6.47 -13.91 10.57
N THR A 305 6.27 -12.68 11.01
CA THR A 305 7.34 -11.71 11.25
C THR A 305 7.24 -11.22 12.69
N LEU A 306 8.35 -11.33 13.43
CA LEU A 306 8.47 -10.87 14.82
C LEU A 306 9.48 -9.72 14.91
N GLY A 307 9.06 -8.62 15.52
CA GLY A 307 9.95 -7.53 15.92
C GLY A 307 10.65 -7.86 17.23
N ILE A 308 11.93 -8.26 17.14
CA ILE A 308 12.82 -8.49 18.30
C ILE A 308 13.57 -7.20 18.62
N GLU A 309 13.99 -6.49 17.58
CA GLU A 309 14.64 -5.18 17.53
C GLU A 309 16.05 -5.16 18.16
N GLY A 310 16.22 -5.58 19.41
CA GLY A 310 17.56 -5.62 20.05
C GLY A 310 18.22 -6.99 19.98
N ILE A 311 19.52 -7.02 19.68
CA ILE A 311 20.31 -8.27 19.57
C ILE A 311 20.65 -8.90 20.94
N SER A 312 20.54 -8.12 22.02
CA SER A 312 20.79 -8.51 23.41
C SER A 312 19.70 -7.96 24.35
N PRO A 313 19.59 -8.44 25.60
CA PRO A 313 18.71 -7.86 26.60
C PRO A 313 18.95 -6.36 26.83
N ARG A 314 20.22 -5.94 26.87
CA ARG A 314 20.61 -4.54 27.04
C ARG A 314 20.15 -3.67 25.86
N GLN A 315 20.35 -4.13 24.63
CA GLN A 315 19.89 -3.42 23.43
C GLN A 315 18.37 -3.33 23.36
N ARG A 316 17.64 -4.39 23.77
CA ARG A 316 16.18 -4.33 23.84
C ARG A 316 15.68 -3.35 24.90
N ALA A 317 16.39 -3.20 26.01
CA ALA A 317 16.07 -2.22 27.03
C ALA A 317 16.38 -0.79 26.58
N PHE A 318 17.50 -0.55 25.89
CA PHE A 318 17.79 0.73 25.22
C PHE A 318 16.67 1.12 24.21
N LEU A 319 16.17 0.14 23.47
CA LEU A 319 15.05 0.31 22.52
C LEU A 319 13.66 0.34 23.19
N ALA A 320 13.58 0.17 24.52
CA ALA A 320 12.35 0.06 25.32
C ALA A 320 11.33 -0.91 24.69
N LYS A 321 11.80 -2.09 24.27
CA LYS A 321 10.97 -3.06 23.55
C LYS A 321 9.99 -3.78 24.48
N SER A 322 10.28 -3.82 25.77
CA SER A 322 9.58 -4.54 26.83
C SER A 322 9.43 -6.02 26.48
N LEU A 323 10.57 -6.65 26.20
CA LEU A 323 10.65 -8.01 25.69
C LEU A 323 11.86 -8.76 26.27
N THR A 324 11.60 -9.85 26.98
CA THR A 324 12.60 -10.70 27.64
C THR A 324 13.06 -11.85 26.73
N ASP A 325 14.22 -12.46 27.03
CA ASP A 325 14.69 -13.64 26.29
C ASP A 325 13.74 -14.83 26.43
N ALA A 326 13.11 -14.98 27.60
CA ALA A 326 12.13 -16.03 27.85
C ALA A 326 10.90 -15.88 26.95
N GLU A 327 10.37 -14.66 26.80
CA GLU A 327 9.26 -14.38 25.88
C GLU A 327 9.66 -14.62 24.43
N ILE A 328 10.87 -14.21 24.01
CA ILE A 328 11.36 -14.47 22.66
C ILE A 328 11.42 -15.99 22.39
N ALA A 329 12.00 -16.75 23.32
CA ALA A 329 12.10 -18.20 23.20
C ALA A 329 10.71 -18.83 23.13
N ALA A 330 9.80 -18.46 24.03
CA ALA A 330 8.42 -18.95 24.06
C ALA A 330 7.65 -18.65 22.76
N ALA A 331 7.81 -17.44 22.22
CA ALA A 331 7.15 -17.04 20.97
C ALA A 331 7.68 -17.84 19.77
N ILE A 332 9.01 -17.98 19.65
CA ILE A 332 9.63 -18.74 18.57
C ILE A 332 9.26 -20.23 18.68
N GLN A 333 9.38 -20.83 19.86
CA GLN A 333 9.01 -22.23 20.08
C GLN A 333 7.52 -22.48 19.81
N THR A 334 6.64 -21.54 20.18
CA THR A 334 5.22 -21.59 19.82
C THR A 334 5.06 -21.70 18.31
N LEU A 335 5.64 -20.77 17.54
CA LEU A 335 5.53 -20.74 16.09
C LEU A 335 6.08 -22.02 15.43
N LEU A 336 7.23 -22.52 15.91
CA LEU A 336 7.84 -23.74 15.38
C LEU A 336 7.01 -24.98 15.69
N GLY A 337 6.45 -25.08 16.90
CA GLY A 337 5.53 -26.16 17.26
C GLY A 337 4.29 -26.21 16.36
N ARG A 338 3.91 -25.10 15.73
CA ARG A 338 2.79 -25.02 14.78
C ARG A 338 3.19 -25.24 13.32
N ARG A 339 4.45 -25.54 13.00
CA ARG A 339 4.95 -25.82 11.63
C ARG A 339 4.64 -24.69 10.64
N ILE A 340 5.01 -23.45 10.99
CA ILE A 340 4.95 -22.31 10.05
C ILE A 340 5.93 -22.52 8.88
N ARG A 341 5.62 -21.93 7.72
CA ARG A 341 6.46 -22.06 6.52
C ARG A 341 7.69 -21.16 6.62
N GLU A 342 7.52 -19.96 7.15
CA GLU A 342 8.57 -18.94 7.20
C GLU A 342 8.47 -18.10 8.46
N LEU A 343 9.62 -17.86 9.10
CA LEU A 343 9.80 -16.99 10.27
C LEU A 343 10.81 -15.89 9.93
N LYS A 344 10.38 -14.63 10.00
CA LYS A 344 11.27 -13.47 9.91
C LYS A 344 11.45 -12.83 11.27
N LEU A 345 12.69 -12.61 11.67
CA LEU A 345 13.05 -11.91 12.90
C LEU A 345 13.68 -10.58 12.54
N PHE A 346 13.08 -9.48 12.98
CA PHE A 346 13.57 -8.13 12.72
C PHE A 346 14.41 -7.63 13.89
N PHE A 347 15.57 -7.08 13.54
CA PHE A 347 16.55 -6.47 14.43
C PHE A 347 16.92 -5.08 13.92
N ILE A 348 17.22 -4.18 14.85
CA ILE A 348 17.70 -2.84 14.64
C ILE A 348 19.06 -2.76 15.31
N LEU A 349 20.09 -2.48 14.51
CA LEU A 349 21.41 -2.13 15.01
C LEU A 349 21.39 -0.68 15.44
N THR A 350 21.88 -0.39 16.64
CA THR A 350 21.84 0.94 17.25
C THR A 350 23.12 1.71 17.01
N GLY A 351 24.25 1.05 16.79
CA GLY A 351 25.58 1.69 16.79
C GLY A 351 26.21 1.72 18.19
N HIS A 352 25.47 1.31 19.21
CA HIS A 352 25.93 1.21 20.60
C HIS A 352 26.22 -0.25 21.00
N GLU A 353 26.24 -1.20 20.05
CA GLU A 353 26.54 -2.61 20.33
C GLU A 353 27.94 -2.80 20.95
N THR A 354 28.04 -3.68 21.95
CA THR A 354 29.31 -4.09 22.57
C THR A 354 29.66 -5.54 22.23
N SER A 355 30.84 -6.00 22.64
CA SER A 355 31.24 -7.41 22.53
C SER A 355 30.27 -8.35 23.23
N ASP A 356 29.74 -7.92 24.39
CA ASP A 356 28.82 -8.70 25.20
C ASP A 356 27.48 -8.86 24.48
N ASP A 357 27.00 -7.81 23.80
CA ASP A 357 25.77 -7.90 22.99
C ASP A 357 25.93 -8.89 21.82
N LEU A 358 27.11 -8.94 21.19
CA LEU A 358 27.40 -9.89 20.13
C LEU A 358 27.53 -11.33 20.66
N ALA A 359 28.03 -11.51 21.89
CA ALA A 359 28.06 -12.80 22.58
C ALA A 359 26.63 -13.28 22.91
N ASP A 360 25.79 -12.42 23.47
CA ASP A 360 24.37 -12.72 23.72
C ASP A 360 23.65 -13.09 22.42
N PHE A 361 23.89 -12.35 21.34
CA PHE A 361 23.32 -12.62 20.03
C PHE A 361 23.81 -13.95 19.45
N HIS A 362 25.08 -14.29 19.65
CA HIS A 362 25.64 -15.58 19.27
C HIS A 362 24.95 -16.73 20.01
N ASP A 363 24.79 -16.61 21.33
CA ASP A 363 24.11 -17.62 22.13
C ASP A 363 22.64 -17.76 21.75
N PHE A 364 21.97 -16.65 21.45
CA PHE A 364 20.63 -16.66 20.86
C PHE A 364 20.60 -17.44 19.54
N CYS A 365 21.54 -17.20 18.63
CA CYS A 365 21.62 -17.91 17.35
C CYS A 365 21.91 -19.41 17.51
N LEU A 366 22.73 -19.80 18.50
CA LEU A 366 22.96 -21.21 18.84
C LEU A 366 21.68 -21.90 19.33
N ARG A 367 20.93 -21.25 20.24
CA ARG A 367 19.61 -21.74 20.68
C ARG A 367 18.64 -21.88 19.52
N LEU A 368 18.58 -20.86 18.66
CA LEU A 368 17.72 -20.82 17.49
C LEU A 368 18.03 -21.98 16.52
N LYS A 369 19.32 -22.24 16.24
CA LYS A 369 19.76 -23.41 15.48
C LYS A 369 19.35 -24.72 16.14
N GLY A 370 19.50 -24.82 17.46
CA GLY A 370 19.06 -25.97 18.25
C GLY A 370 17.57 -26.27 18.09
N TRP A 371 16.72 -25.23 18.00
CA TRP A 371 15.29 -25.39 17.77
C TRP A 371 14.95 -25.83 16.33
N PHE A 372 15.76 -25.46 15.33
CA PHE A 372 15.53 -25.83 13.92
C PHE A 372 16.05 -27.21 13.52
N ASN A 373 17.01 -27.78 14.22
CA ASN A 373 17.54 -29.11 13.90
C ASN A 373 16.61 -30.26 14.32
N GLN A 374 15.39 -29.97 14.75
CA GLN A 374 14.39 -30.99 15.07
C GLN A 374 13.74 -31.54 13.78
N PRO A 375 13.50 -32.86 13.65
CA PRO A 375 13.07 -33.52 12.39
C PRO A 375 11.81 -32.98 11.69
N ALA A 376 11.06 -32.08 12.33
CA ALA A 376 9.82 -31.48 11.84
C ALA A 376 9.96 -30.02 11.36
N ALA A 377 11.13 -29.39 11.49
CA ALA A 377 11.31 -27.96 11.20
C ALA A 377 11.77 -27.73 9.74
N CYS A 378 10.80 -27.68 8.81
CA CYS A 378 11.00 -27.14 7.46
C CYS A 378 10.75 -25.61 7.40
N THR A 379 10.82 -24.92 8.56
CA THR A 379 10.59 -23.49 8.65
C THR A 379 11.80 -22.74 8.10
N ARG A 380 11.60 -21.96 7.03
CA ARG A 380 12.64 -21.03 6.58
C ARG A 380 12.74 -19.88 7.58
N THR A 381 13.94 -19.60 8.08
CA THR A 381 14.15 -18.52 9.05
C THR A 381 15.09 -17.47 8.49
N ILE A 382 14.68 -16.21 8.59
CA ILE A 382 15.43 -15.05 8.08
C ILE A 382 15.62 -14.06 9.23
N LEU A 383 16.86 -13.68 9.50
CA LEU A 383 17.20 -12.59 10.42
C LEU A 383 17.47 -11.35 9.57
N SER A 384 16.66 -10.31 9.78
CA SER A 384 16.72 -9.05 9.03
C SER A 384 17.19 -7.92 9.93
N PHE A 385 18.20 -7.17 9.49
CA PHE A 385 18.84 -6.10 10.26
C PHE A 385 18.66 -4.75 9.55
N GLY A 386 18.19 -3.74 10.27
CA GLY A 386 18.22 -2.34 9.86
C GLY A 386 19.19 -1.53 10.71
N ARG A 387 19.74 -0.43 10.19
CA ARG A 387 20.44 0.56 11.03
C ARG A 387 19.43 1.53 11.60
N LEU A 388 19.54 1.84 12.88
CA LEU A 388 18.63 2.76 13.57
C LEU A 388 18.74 4.17 12.99
N VAL A 389 17.67 4.62 12.32
CA VAL A 389 17.47 6.03 12.01
C VAL A 389 16.86 6.70 13.24
N ARG A 390 17.56 7.71 13.77
CA ARG A 390 17.02 8.57 14.83
C ARG A 390 16.00 9.48 14.18
N MET A 391 14.77 9.41 14.68
CA MET A 391 13.64 10.17 14.16
C MET A 391 13.33 11.34 15.10
N PRO A 392 12.92 12.50 14.56
CA PRO A 392 12.49 13.61 15.39
C PRO A 392 11.30 13.18 16.26
N ASN A 393 11.09 13.86 17.38
CA ASN A 393 9.92 13.64 18.23
C ASN A 393 9.82 12.22 18.84
N THR A 394 10.95 11.51 18.91
CA THR A 394 11.13 10.25 19.64
C THR A 394 12.13 10.45 20.79
N PRO A 395 12.17 9.58 21.81
CA PRO A 395 13.24 9.61 22.80
C PRO A 395 14.64 9.52 22.20
N LEU A 396 14.85 8.72 21.15
CA LEU A 396 16.16 8.61 20.50
C LEU A 396 16.50 9.80 19.60
N ALA A 397 15.67 10.86 19.57
CA ALA A 397 16.04 12.12 18.92
C ALA A 397 17.22 12.81 19.63
N PHE A 398 17.42 12.55 20.93
CA PHE A 398 18.50 13.09 21.76
C PHE A 398 19.78 12.23 21.73
N ASP A 399 19.74 11.07 21.05
CA ASP A 399 20.92 10.24 20.87
C ASP A 399 21.89 10.86 19.87
N ARG A 400 23.17 10.52 19.99
CA ARG A 400 24.19 10.94 19.03
C ARG A 400 23.90 10.34 17.64
N LEU A 401 24.40 11.04 16.62
CA LEU A 401 24.35 10.56 15.24
C LEU A 401 25.58 9.70 14.91
N PHE A 402 25.38 8.70 14.05
CA PHE A 402 26.41 7.80 13.53
C PHE A 402 26.52 8.01 12.03
N LEU A 403 27.29 9.01 11.61
CA LEU A 403 27.31 9.48 10.22
C LEU A 403 28.49 8.91 9.40
N ASP A 404 29.38 8.14 10.03
CA ASP A 404 30.47 7.44 9.36
C ASP A 404 30.18 5.92 9.31
N GLU A 405 30.41 5.32 8.14
CA GLU A 405 30.24 3.89 7.93
C GLU A 405 31.14 3.05 8.84
N ALA A 406 32.33 3.57 9.15
CA ALA A 406 33.28 2.89 10.01
C ALA A 406 32.71 2.61 11.41
N GLU A 407 31.84 3.48 11.93
CA GLU A 407 31.20 3.31 13.24
C GLU A 407 30.23 2.12 13.27
N TRP A 408 29.67 1.75 12.11
CA TRP A 408 28.72 0.64 11.98
C TRP A 408 29.39 -0.71 11.79
N ARG A 409 30.67 -0.75 11.40
CA ARG A 409 31.38 -1.98 11.04
C ARG A 409 31.35 -3.00 12.16
N PHE A 410 31.57 -2.57 13.41
CA PHE A 410 31.58 -3.48 14.56
C PHE A 410 30.26 -4.27 14.67
N ALA A 411 29.12 -3.57 14.66
CA ALA A 411 27.81 -4.19 14.77
C ALA A 411 27.46 -5.02 13.53
N VAL A 412 27.63 -4.46 12.33
CA VAL A 412 27.25 -5.08 11.04
C VAL A 412 28.08 -6.33 10.76
N ASP A 413 29.40 -6.23 10.84
CA ASP A 413 30.30 -7.36 10.61
C ASP A 413 30.15 -8.40 11.73
N GLY A 414 29.91 -7.96 12.96
CA GLY A 414 29.65 -8.79 14.13
C GLY A 414 28.44 -9.71 13.94
N VAL A 415 27.26 -9.14 13.68
CA VAL A 415 26.04 -9.94 13.48
C VAL A 415 26.13 -10.81 12.23
N ALA A 416 26.76 -10.32 11.15
CA ALA A 416 26.97 -11.10 9.94
C ALA A 416 27.91 -12.29 10.19
N ALA A 417 28.99 -12.10 10.96
CA ALA A 417 29.89 -13.18 11.35
C ALA A 417 29.20 -14.24 12.21
N VAL A 418 28.37 -13.81 13.19
CA VAL A 418 27.56 -14.71 14.01
C VAL A 418 26.60 -15.53 13.14
N CYS A 419 25.85 -14.88 12.24
CA CYS A 419 24.92 -15.57 11.34
C CYS A 419 25.64 -16.56 10.42
N ARG A 420 26.82 -16.20 9.87
CA ARG A 420 27.64 -17.11 9.05
C ARG A 420 28.09 -18.34 9.84
N ARG A 421 28.61 -18.17 11.07
CA ARG A 421 29.06 -19.29 11.93
C ARG A 421 27.90 -20.23 12.30
N THR A 422 26.71 -19.66 12.50
CA THR A 422 25.51 -20.42 12.86
C THR A 422 24.71 -20.92 11.66
N GLN A 423 25.09 -20.52 10.44
CA GLN A 423 24.44 -20.87 9.16
C GLN A 423 22.98 -20.40 9.07
N LEU A 424 22.66 -19.25 9.68
CA LEU A 424 21.34 -18.62 9.60
C LEU A 424 21.30 -17.59 8.46
N GLU A 425 20.17 -17.52 7.75
CA GLU A 425 19.97 -16.54 6.68
C GLU A 425 19.95 -15.13 7.28
N CYS A 426 20.90 -14.29 6.87
CA CYS A 426 21.05 -12.90 7.29
C CYS A 426 20.73 -11.96 6.12
N ARG A 427 19.95 -10.93 6.37
CA ARG A 427 19.63 -9.87 5.40
C ARG A 427 19.77 -8.50 6.04
N PHE A 428 20.27 -7.54 5.30
CA PHE A 428 20.23 -6.13 5.68
C PHE A 428 19.12 -5.43 4.91
N ALA A 429 18.36 -4.57 5.59
CA ALA A 429 17.21 -3.89 5.00
C ALA A 429 17.62 -2.83 3.97
N PHE A 430 18.79 -2.22 4.15
CA PHE A 430 19.35 -1.19 3.29
C PHE A 430 20.85 -1.00 3.54
N ASP A 431 21.53 -0.43 2.55
CA ASP A 431 22.96 -0.15 2.60
C ASP A 431 23.25 1.19 3.31
N PHE A 432 24.53 1.45 3.59
CA PHE A 432 24.95 2.66 4.30
C PHE A 432 24.54 3.98 3.62
N PRO A 433 24.62 4.16 2.29
CA PRO A 433 24.20 5.41 1.65
C PRO A 433 22.72 5.75 1.86
N ASP A 434 21.84 4.74 1.87
CA ASP A 434 20.42 4.91 2.15
C ASP A 434 20.18 5.27 3.63
N TYR A 435 20.90 4.60 4.53
CA TYR A 435 20.87 4.93 5.96
C TYR A 435 21.29 6.38 6.19
N LEU A 436 22.50 6.76 5.73
CA LEU A 436 23.10 8.06 5.97
C LEU A 436 22.21 9.16 5.42
N GLY A 437 21.73 9.03 4.18
CA GLY A 437 20.86 10.04 3.62
C GLY A 437 19.51 10.16 4.36
N THR A 438 18.93 9.04 4.80
CA THR A 438 17.70 9.08 5.63
C THR A 438 17.96 9.80 6.96
N GLN A 439 19.07 9.47 7.62
CA GLN A 439 19.46 10.07 8.89
C GLN A 439 19.72 11.58 8.76
N LEU A 440 20.40 12.00 7.69
CA LEU A 440 20.65 13.41 7.40
C LEU A 440 19.36 14.19 7.19
N LEU A 441 18.39 13.64 6.44
CA LEU A 441 17.09 14.30 6.26
C LEU A 441 16.28 14.35 7.56
N ALA A 442 16.31 13.29 8.36
CA ALA A 442 15.63 13.26 9.66
C ALA A 442 16.22 14.29 10.64
N ALA A 443 17.54 14.49 10.61
CA ALA A 443 18.28 15.49 11.39
C ALA A 443 18.34 16.88 10.72
N CYS A 444 17.73 17.06 9.55
CA CYS A 444 17.82 18.30 8.79
C CYS A 444 17.21 19.45 9.61
N ARG A 445 17.95 20.54 9.78
CA ARG A 445 17.42 21.78 10.33
C ARG A 445 16.72 22.62 9.26
N HIS A 446 15.88 23.56 9.68
CA HIS A 446 15.12 24.44 8.78
C HIS A 446 16.01 25.31 7.88
N ASP A 447 17.20 25.74 8.34
CA ASP A 447 18.12 26.56 7.57
C ASP A 447 18.82 25.80 6.43
N HIS A 448 18.85 24.47 6.47
CA HIS A 448 19.34 23.63 5.37
C HIS A 448 18.32 23.47 4.23
N ALA A 449 17.05 23.81 4.44
CA ALA A 449 15.96 23.54 3.49
C ALA A 449 16.25 24.10 2.08
N GLN A 450 16.84 25.30 1.98
CA GLN A 450 17.22 25.90 0.69
C GLN A 450 18.18 25.01 -0.11
N ALA A 451 19.22 24.49 0.54
CA ALA A 451 20.23 23.66 -0.11
C ALA A 451 19.66 22.30 -0.51
N VAL A 452 18.85 21.70 0.38
CA VAL A 452 18.20 20.40 0.15
C VAL A 452 17.20 20.47 -1.01
N VAL A 453 16.33 21.48 -1.03
CA VAL A 453 15.38 21.71 -2.13
C VAL A 453 16.12 21.95 -3.45
N ALA A 454 17.22 22.70 -3.43
CA ALA A 454 18.03 22.92 -4.63
C ALA A 454 18.67 21.61 -5.16
N LEU A 455 19.10 20.70 -4.28
CA LEU A 455 19.58 19.37 -4.70
C LEU A 455 18.47 18.54 -5.33
N ALA A 456 17.26 18.58 -4.77
CA ALA A 456 16.12 17.87 -5.33
C ALA A 456 15.77 18.37 -6.74
N CYS A 457 15.74 19.69 -6.94
CA CYS A 457 15.54 20.29 -8.27
C CYS A 457 16.64 19.88 -9.27
N ARG A 458 17.87 19.60 -8.81
CA ARG A 458 18.97 19.06 -9.63
C ARG A 458 18.92 17.54 -9.82
N GLY A 459 17.85 16.88 -9.40
CA GLY A 459 17.58 15.46 -9.68
C GLY A 459 17.86 14.48 -8.53
N LEU A 460 18.24 14.96 -7.33
CA LEU A 460 18.34 14.08 -6.16
C LEU A 460 16.94 13.67 -5.70
N THR A 461 16.59 12.39 -5.85
CA THR A 461 15.24 11.88 -5.61
C THR A 461 15.26 10.50 -4.97
N ALA A 462 14.16 10.08 -4.34
CA ALA A 462 13.98 8.77 -3.74
C ALA A 462 13.21 7.81 -4.68
N HIS A 463 13.80 7.49 -5.84
CA HIS A 463 13.26 6.49 -6.79
C HIS A 463 13.74 5.06 -6.51
N GLY A 464 14.73 4.90 -5.64
CA GLY A 464 15.42 3.64 -5.37
C GLY A 464 16.58 3.87 -4.40
N PRO A 465 17.46 2.86 -4.22
CA PRO A 465 18.64 2.98 -3.37
C PRO A 465 19.54 4.15 -3.79
N TRP A 466 20.10 4.88 -2.83
CA TRP A 466 21.05 5.96 -3.10
C TRP A 466 22.47 5.45 -3.32
N SER A 467 23.16 6.09 -4.27
CA SER A 467 24.59 5.90 -4.45
C SER A 467 25.41 6.69 -3.42
N PRO A 468 26.65 6.29 -3.11
CA PRO A 468 27.55 7.07 -2.27
C PRO A 468 27.72 8.52 -2.75
N ALA A 469 27.72 8.76 -4.07
CA ALA A 469 27.85 10.09 -4.66
C ALA A 469 26.61 10.97 -4.46
N GLU A 470 25.39 10.39 -4.50
CA GLU A 470 24.16 11.12 -4.18
C GLU A 470 24.14 11.51 -2.71
N THR A 471 24.46 10.58 -1.80
CA THR A 471 24.47 10.83 -0.37
C THR A 471 25.58 11.81 0.04
N ALA A 472 26.76 11.77 -0.59
CA ALA A 472 27.83 12.74 -0.33
C ALA A 472 27.42 14.18 -0.64
N ARG A 473 26.64 14.40 -1.71
CA ARG A 473 26.10 15.74 -2.03
C ARG A 473 25.10 16.21 -0.99
N LEU A 474 24.24 15.31 -0.51
CA LEU A 474 23.28 15.62 0.54
C LEU A 474 24.00 15.95 1.86
N HIS A 475 25.02 15.16 2.22
CA HIS A 475 25.85 15.40 3.40
C HIS A 475 26.54 16.77 3.33
N ALA A 476 27.08 17.15 2.16
CA ALA A 476 27.67 18.48 1.97
C ALA A 476 26.65 19.64 2.09
N ALA A 477 25.36 19.37 1.89
CA ALA A 477 24.30 20.36 2.01
C ALA A 477 23.67 20.46 3.41
N ILE A 478 23.87 19.45 4.26
CA ILE A 478 23.32 19.37 5.62
C ILE A 478 24.51 19.38 6.58
N THR A 479 24.82 20.56 7.12
CA THR A 479 25.98 20.72 8.01
C THR A 479 25.56 20.44 9.44
N LEU A 480 26.03 19.33 10.00
CA LEU A 480 25.79 18.94 11.40
C LEU A 480 27.11 18.96 12.17
N GLY A 481 27.08 19.55 13.36
CA GLY A 481 28.17 19.52 14.32
C GLY A 481 28.38 18.12 14.92
N ALA A 482 29.57 17.86 15.48
CA ALA A 482 29.91 16.56 16.06
C ALA A 482 29.03 16.17 17.27
N THR A 483 28.41 17.15 17.93
CA THR A 483 27.52 16.96 19.07
C THR A 483 26.04 17.14 18.70
N ASP A 484 25.73 17.44 17.43
CA ASP A 484 24.36 17.67 17.00
C ASP A 484 23.57 16.36 17.06
N THR A 485 22.32 16.48 17.49
CA THR A 485 21.33 15.42 17.57
C THR A 485 20.14 15.75 16.68
N VAL A 486 19.21 14.81 16.53
CA VAL A 486 17.97 15.09 15.79
C VAL A 486 17.07 16.07 16.53
N ALA A 487 17.15 16.12 17.87
CA ALA A 487 16.39 17.05 18.67
C ALA A 487 16.74 18.53 18.37
N ASP A 488 18.00 18.80 18.01
CA ASP A 488 18.49 20.14 17.67
C ASP A 488 17.91 20.67 16.36
N ALA A 489 17.36 19.79 15.51
CA ALA A 489 16.61 20.21 14.33
C ALA A 489 15.32 20.97 14.67
N ALA A 490 14.83 20.83 15.91
CA ALA A 490 13.61 21.45 16.40
C ALA A 490 12.45 21.30 15.40
N ALA A 491 12.21 20.08 14.89
CA ALA A 491 11.23 19.84 13.84
C ALA A 491 9.81 20.24 14.29
N PHE A 492 9.32 21.36 13.74
CA PHE A 492 7.98 21.92 13.99
C PHE A 492 7.68 22.15 15.49
N PRO A 493 8.45 23.02 16.18
CA PRO A 493 8.38 23.14 17.64
C PRO A 493 7.08 23.82 18.11
N PHE A 494 6.39 24.50 17.21
CA PHE A 494 5.08 25.13 17.44
C PHE A 494 3.90 24.14 17.39
N VAL A 495 4.12 22.86 17.06
CA VAL A 495 3.05 21.86 17.07
C VAL A 495 2.96 21.19 18.44
N GLN A 496 1.85 21.41 19.13
CA GLN A 496 1.46 20.70 20.35
C GLN A 496 1.05 19.26 20.01
N ARG A 497 1.92 18.33 20.39
CA ARG A 497 1.78 16.88 20.18
C ARG A 497 1.06 16.21 21.36
N ALA A 498 0.56 15.00 21.14
CA ALA A 498 -0.09 14.21 22.20
C ALA A 498 0.88 13.82 23.32
N VAL A 499 2.13 13.48 22.99
CA VAL A 499 3.14 13.14 24.00
C VAL A 499 3.91 14.39 24.43
N ALA A 500 3.96 14.63 25.74
CA ALA A 500 4.65 15.79 26.31
C ALA A 500 6.19 15.73 26.08
N PRO A 501 6.86 16.85 25.76
CA PRO A 501 8.32 16.89 25.60
C PRO A 501 9.10 16.38 26.82
N ALA A 502 8.64 16.71 28.03
CA ALA A 502 9.26 16.22 29.27
C ALA A 502 9.19 14.69 29.42
N PHE A 503 8.14 14.06 28.88
CA PHE A 503 8.06 12.60 28.83
C PHE A 503 9.11 12.02 27.88
N LEU A 504 9.31 12.62 26.70
CA LEU A 504 10.32 12.18 25.74
C LEU A 504 11.74 12.23 26.33
N HIS A 505 12.07 13.33 27.02
CA HIS A 505 13.37 13.48 27.68
C HIS A 505 13.59 12.43 28.78
N ARG A 506 12.59 12.21 29.64
CA ARG A 506 12.67 11.16 30.67
C ARG A 506 12.87 9.76 30.06
N ARG A 507 12.15 9.46 28.97
CA ARG A 507 12.31 8.19 28.25
C ARG A 507 13.69 8.06 27.61
N TRP A 508 14.29 9.16 27.17
CA TRP A 508 15.66 9.18 26.68
C TRP A 508 16.66 8.87 27.81
N GLU A 509 16.53 9.53 28.95
CA GLU A 509 17.38 9.28 30.13
C GLU A 509 17.34 7.80 30.53
N GLU A 510 16.16 7.20 30.57
CA GLU A 510 16.00 5.77 30.84
C GLU A 510 16.63 4.90 29.76
N ALA A 511 16.36 5.18 28.48
CA ALA A 511 16.95 4.45 27.36
C ALA A 511 18.49 4.50 27.40
N SER A 512 19.09 5.66 27.68
CA SER A 512 20.54 5.85 27.78
C SER A 512 21.20 5.02 28.89
N HIS A 513 20.43 4.67 29.93
CA HIS A 513 20.83 3.76 31.00
C HIS A 513 20.34 2.32 30.78
N ALA A 514 19.82 1.99 29.59
CA ALA A 514 19.22 0.70 29.25
C ALA A 514 18.14 0.26 30.25
N LEU A 515 17.29 1.20 30.67
CA LEU A 515 16.14 0.95 31.55
C LEU A 515 14.84 0.85 30.74
N ASP A 516 14.10 -0.23 30.93
CA ASP A 516 12.80 -0.48 30.30
C ASP A 516 11.70 -0.50 31.36
N THR A 517 10.86 0.53 31.37
CA THR A 517 9.76 0.65 32.33
C THR A 517 8.43 0.06 31.84
N GLY A 518 8.43 -0.65 30.70
CA GLY A 518 7.21 -1.21 30.12
C GLY A 518 6.32 -0.16 29.45
N TYR A 519 5.03 -0.50 29.33
CA TYR A 519 3.99 0.37 28.76
C TYR A 519 2.64 0.16 29.46
N CYS A 520 1.72 1.10 29.26
CA CYS A 520 0.53 1.26 30.10
C CYS A 520 -0.61 0.25 29.85
N LEU A 521 -0.63 -0.46 28.72
CA LEU A 521 -1.73 -1.39 28.39
C LEU A 521 -1.79 -2.54 29.40
N GLY A 522 -2.88 -2.60 30.18
CA GLY A 522 -3.04 -3.56 31.25
C GLY A 522 -2.12 -3.37 32.45
N ALA A 523 -1.54 -2.18 32.58
CA ALA A 523 -0.64 -1.80 33.66
C ALA A 523 -0.97 -0.37 34.12
N ALA A 524 -0.05 0.29 34.83
CA ALA A 524 -0.26 1.67 35.28
C ALA A 524 0.03 2.70 34.17
N CYS A 525 -0.62 3.87 34.26
CA CYS A 525 -0.32 5.01 33.40
C CYS A 525 1.11 5.52 33.65
N LEU A 526 1.88 5.75 32.57
CA LEU A 526 3.26 6.27 32.67
C LEU A 526 3.36 7.81 32.61
N GLY A 527 2.23 8.51 32.50
CA GLY A 527 2.19 9.97 32.51
C GLY A 527 2.73 10.63 31.23
N CYS A 528 2.41 10.10 30.05
CA CYS A 528 2.83 10.69 28.77
C CYS A 528 2.04 11.92 28.31
N GLY A 529 0.85 12.14 28.87
CA GLY A 529 -0.04 13.24 28.51
C GLY A 529 -0.96 12.98 27.30
N ALA A 530 -0.84 11.82 26.64
CA ALA A 530 -1.54 11.58 25.38
C ALA A 530 -3.04 11.24 25.52
N CYS A 531 -3.47 10.63 26.63
CA CYS A 531 -4.90 10.33 26.80
C CYS A 531 -5.69 11.63 26.99
N ARG A 532 -6.83 11.75 26.31
CA ARG A 532 -7.71 12.92 26.34
C ARG A 532 -8.33 13.16 27.71
N ASP A 533 -8.76 12.07 28.36
CA ASP A 533 -9.51 12.10 29.61
C ASP A 533 -9.20 10.87 30.48
N ALA A 534 -9.74 10.88 31.71
CA ALA A 534 -9.57 9.79 32.66
C ALA A 534 -10.19 8.48 32.16
N ALA A 535 -11.35 8.53 31.50
CA ALA A 535 -12.03 7.33 31.02
C ALA A 535 -11.19 6.59 29.95
N GLN A 536 -10.60 7.32 29.00
CA GLN A 536 -9.71 6.73 28.01
C GLN A 536 -8.46 6.11 28.65
N ARG A 537 -7.86 6.79 29.63
CA ARG A 537 -6.71 6.24 30.36
C ARG A 537 -7.10 4.96 31.10
N ASP A 538 -8.20 4.99 31.83
CA ASP A 538 -8.66 3.87 32.66
C ASP A 538 -9.04 2.66 31.78
N ALA A 539 -9.62 2.90 30.60
CA ALA A 539 -9.88 1.86 29.60
C ALA A 539 -8.60 1.19 29.05
N LEU A 540 -7.50 1.93 28.92
CA LEU A 540 -6.20 1.38 28.50
C LEU A 540 -5.50 0.61 29.64
N THR A 541 -5.50 1.17 30.85
CA THR A 541 -4.79 0.59 32.00
C THR A 541 -5.54 -0.59 32.62
N GLY A 542 -6.87 -0.57 32.61
CA GLY A 542 -7.72 -1.60 33.23
C GLY A 542 -7.94 -2.85 32.37
N ARG A 543 -7.44 -2.85 31.13
CA ARG A 543 -7.70 -3.89 30.15
C ARG A 543 -6.61 -4.95 30.12
N PRO A 544 -6.92 -6.26 29.93
CA PRO A 544 -5.90 -7.27 29.71
C PRO A 544 -5.01 -6.96 28.50
N ARG A 545 -3.69 -7.11 28.67
CA ARG A 545 -2.70 -6.93 27.60
C ARG A 545 -2.87 -7.94 26.46
N GLN A 546 -3.50 -9.08 26.74
CA GLN A 546 -3.69 -10.18 25.79
C GLN A 546 -5.17 -10.39 25.48
N PRO A 547 -5.53 -10.68 24.22
CA PRO A 547 -6.89 -11.03 23.86
C PRO A 547 -7.26 -12.41 24.42
N ALA A 548 -8.51 -12.55 24.85
CA ALA A 548 -9.09 -13.85 25.15
C ALA A 548 -9.51 -14.53 23.83
N ILE A 549 -8.86 -15.63 23.48
CA ILE A 549 -9.17 -16.42 22.28
C ILE A 549 -9.56 -17.84 22.70
N PRO A 550 -10.87 -18.12 22.86
CA PRO A 550 -11.33 -19.46 23.22
C PRO A 550 -11.04 -20.49 22.13
N ALA A 551 -10.76 -21.74 22.51
CA ALA A 551 -10.54 -22.83 21.56
C ALA A 551 -11.74 -23.04 20.60
N ALA A 552 -12.97 -22.81 21.09
CA ALA A 552 -14.17 -22.86 20.27
C ALA A 552 -14.13 -21.85 19.09
N ARG A 553 -13.51 -20.68 19.30
CA ARG A 553 -13.35 -19.65 18.26
C ARG A 553 -12.40 -20.10 17.16
N ILE A 554 -11.28 -20.70 17.55
CA ILE A 554 -10.31 -21.27 16.60
C ILE A 554 -10.97 -22.40 15.80
N ALA A 555 -11.72 -23.29 16.48
CA ALA A 555 -12.45 -24.37 15.82
C ALA A 555 -13.51 -23.84 14.82
N ALA A 556 -14.19 -22.74 15.14
CA ALA A 556 -15.12 -22.08 14.23
C ALA A 556 -14.41 -21.60 12.94
N VAL A 557 -13.27 -20.92 13.06
CA VAL A 557 -12.47 -20.49 11.90
C VAL A 557 -11.99 -21.67 11.07
N VAL A 558 -11.52 -22.75 11.71
CA VAL A 558 -11.15 -23.99 11.00
C VAL A 558 -12.35 -24.56 10.22
N GLY A 559 -13.54 -24.57 10.83
CA GLY A 559 -14.78 -25.00 10.20
C GLY A 559 -15.14 -24.16 8.98
N ILE A 560 -15.09 -22.82 9.11
CA ILE A 560 -15.32 -21.86 8.03
C ILE A 560 -14.35 -22.13 6.87
N GLU A 561 -13.05 -22.25 7.12
CA GLU A 561 -12.06 -22.50 6.07
C GLU A 561 -12.20 -23.88 5.42
N ALA A 562 -12.60 -24.90 6.19
CA ALA A 562 -12.89 -26.22 5.64
C ALA A 562 -14.14 -26.20 4.74
N GLU A 563 -15.18 -25.46 5.13
CA GLU A 563 -16.39 -25.26 4.35
C GLU A 563 -16.08 -24.52 3.04
N LYS A 564 -15.29 -23.43 3.07
CA LYS A 564 -14.82 -22.71 1.87
C LYS A 564 -14.15 -23.61 0.83
N ARG A 565 -13.34 -24.58 1.28
CA ARG A 565 -12.64 -25.53 0.39
C ARG A 565 -13.57 -26.50 -0.31
N ARG A 566 -14.78 -26.70 0.21
CA ARG A 566 -15.82 -27.58 -0.37
C ARG A 566 -16.77 -26.82 -1.29
N LEU A 567 -16.77 -25.49 -1.25
CA LEU A 567 -17.61 -24.67 -2.11
C LEU A 567 -17.23 -24.88 -3.58
N THR A 568 -18.22 -25.26 -4.38
CA THR A 568 -18.07 -25.34 -5.84
C THR A 568 -18.52 -24.02 -6.45
N PRO A 569 -17.69 -23.38 -7.29
CA PRO A 569 -18.08 -22.17 -7.98
C PRO A 569 -19.29 -22.40 -8.89
N VAL A 570 -20.13 -21.38 -9.00
CA VAL A 570 -21.20 -21.30 -9.98
C VAL A 570 -20.71 -20.48 -11.17
N TYR A 571 -20.86 -21.04 -12.37
CA TYR A 571 -20.44 -20.39 -13.60
C TYR A 571 -21.60 -19.67 -14.27
N ARG A 572 -21.38 -18.43 -14.71
CA ARG A 572 -22.39 -17.58 -15.37
C ARG A 572 -21.79 -16.87 -16.56
N TYR A 573 -22.57 -16.73 -17.63
CA TYR A 573 -22.25 -15.79 -18.69
C TYR A 573 -22.48 -14.37 -18.20
N VAL A 574 -21.57 -13.47 -18.57
CA VAL A 574 -21.64 -12.04 -18.28
C VAL A 574 -21.18 -11.26 -19.50
N THR A 575 -21.60 -10.01 -19.59
CA THR A 575 -21.03 -9.04 -20.53
C THR A 575 -20.21 -8.05 -19.72
N LEU A 576 -18.88 -8.16 -19.80
CA LEU A 576 -17.98 -7.22 -19.15
C LEU A 576 -18.05 -5.87 -19.88
N PRO A 577 -18.21 -4.74 -19.17
CA PRO A 577 -18.13 -3.42 -19.79
C PRO A 577 -16.74 -3.14 -20.39
N ASP A 578 -16.66 -2.15 -21.28
CA ASP A 578 -15.42 -1.74 -21.97
C ASP A 578 -14.27 -1.43 -21.01
N GLU A 579 -14.57 -0.97 -19.79
CA GLU A 579 -13.55 -0.69 -18.76
C GLU A 579 -12.76 -1.93 -18.31
N PHE A 580 -13.16 -3.15 -18.67
CA PHE A 580 -12.44 -4.38 -18.30
C PHE A 580 -11.33 -4.75 -19.29
N ALA A 581 -11.40 -4.24 -20.51
CA ALA A 581 -10.47 -4.64 -21.56
C ALA A 581 -9.04 -4.27 -21.17
N GLY A 582 -8.12 -5.22 -21.27
CA GLY A 582 -6.70 -4.97 -21.00
C GLY A 582 -6.25 -4.96 -19.54
N HIS A 583 -7.17 -5.02 -18.58
CA HIS A 583 -6.84 -4.96 -17.15
C HIS A 583 -6.37 -6.30 -16.57
N SER A 584 -5.64 -6.24 -15.45
CA SER A 584 -5.14 -7.45 -14.80
C SER A 584 -6.27 -8.30 -14.19
N PRO A 585 -6.09 -9.62 -14.04
CA PRO A 585 -7.06 -10.48 -13.35
C PRO A 585 -7.40 -10.04 -11.92
N ALA A 586 -6.44 -9.42 -11.22
CA ALA A 586 -6.67 -8.91 -9.87
C ALA A 586 -7.63 -7.72 -9.89
N TRP A 587 -7.42 -6.79 -10.83
CA TRP A 587 -8.31 -5.65 -11.03
C TRP A 587 -9.69 -6.10 -11.50
N SER A 588 -9.77 -6.95 -12.53
CA SER A 588 -11.06 -7.41 -13.08
C SER A 588 -11.87 -8.16 -12.03
N SER A 589 -11.23 -9.00 -11.20
CA SER A 589 -11.92 -9.68 -10.09
C SER A 589 -12.49 -8.69 -9.08
N ALA A 590 -11.70 -7.68 -8.68
CA ALA A 590 -12.14 -6.66 -7.74
C ALA A 590 -13.28 -5.80 -8.32
N ARG A 591 -13.12 -5.31 -9.55
CA ARG A 591 -14.14 -4.48 -10.21
C ARG A 591 -15.43 -5.26 -10.45
N LEU A 592 -15.34 -6.51 -10.92
CA LEU A 592 -16.49 -7.39 -11.08
C LEU A 592 -17.24 -7.56 -9.75
N MET A 593 -16.51 -7.83 -8.67
CA MET A 593 -17.10 -7.99 -7.35
C MET A 593 -17.76 -6.69 -6.87
N GLN A 594 -17.11 -5.54 -7.08
CA GLN A 594 -17.67 -4.21 -6.75
C GLN A 594 -18.98 -3.95 -7.49
N LEU A 595 -19.04 -4.21 -8.80
CA LEU A 595 -20.25 -4.04 -9.62
C LEU A 595 -21.37 -4.98 -9.16
N LEU A 596 -21.05 -6.26 -8.92
CA LEU A 596 -22.04 -7.24 -8.43
C LEU A 596 -22.60 -6.88 -7.06
N LEU A 597 -21.78 -6.38 -6.12
CA LEU A 597 -22.27 -5.96 -4.80
C LEU A 597 -22.96 -4.60 -4.81
N ALA A 598 -22.73 -3.77 -5.83
CA ALA A 598 -23.50 -2.55 -6.04
C ALA A 598 -24.91 -2.87 -6.54
N GLU A 599 -25.04 -3.84 -7.46
CA GLU A 599 -26.33 -4.31 -7.98
C GLU A 599 -27.09 -5.19 -6.97
N HIS A 600 -26.37 -6.06 -6.26
CA HIS A 600 -26.91 -7.00 -5.27
C HIS A 600 -26.26 -6.83 -3.89
N PRO A 601 -26.58 -5.75 -3.13
CA PRO A 601 -26.01 -5.52 -1.81
C PRO A 601 -26.25 -6.67 -0.82
N GLU A 602 -27.34 -7.43 -0.97
CA GLU A 602 -27.68 -8.60 -0.16
C GLU A 602 -26.71 -9.78 -0.36
N TRP A 603 -25.88 -9.76 -1.41
CA TRP A 603 -24.82 -10.76 -1.62
C TRP A 603 -23.58 -10.51 -0.78
N THR A 604 -23.52 -9.41 -0.03
CA THR A 604 -22.32 -9.01 0.73
C THR A 604 -21.88 -10.07 1.73
N ASP A 605 -22.78 -10.72 2.44
CA ASP A 605 -22.45 -11.82 3.37
C ASP A 605 -22.39 -13.20 2.67
N LEU A 606 -22.79 -13.30 1.40
CA LEU A 606 -22.88 -14.56 0.65
C LEU A 606 -21.69 -14.79 -0.29
N LEU A 607 -21.34 -13.79 -1.10
CA LEU A 607 -20.37 -13.88 -2.20
C LEU A 607 -18.93 -13.74 -1.67
N LEU A 608 -18.09 -14.76 -1.85
CA LEU A 608 -16.69 -14.74 -1.40
C LEU A 608 -15.72 -14.25 -2.49
N SER A 609 -15.98 -14.60 -3.74
CA SER A 609 -15.15 -14.19 -4.88
C SER A 609 -15.92 -14.23 -6.19
N ALA A 610 -15.61 -13.31 -7.09
CA ALA A 610 -16.02 -13.31 -8.49
C ALA A 610 -14.76 -13.19 -9.37
N GLU A 611 -14.52 -14.16 -10.24
CA GLU A 611 -13.32 -14.22 -11.09
C GLU A 611 -13.72 -14.50 -12.54
N GLU A 612 -13.06 -13.85 -13.49
CA GLU A 612 -13.20 -14.19 -14.92
C GLU A 612 -12.58 -15.58 -15.15
N ALA A 613 -13.34 -16.46 -15.81
CA ALA A 613 -13.10 -17.90 -15.82
C ALA A 613 -12.55 -18.43 -17.15
N LEU A 614 -12.34 -17.60 -18.19
CA LEU A 614 -11.80 -18.02 -19.49
C LEU A 614 -10.39 -17.47 -19.74
N PHE A 615 -10.23 -16.15 -19.72
CA PHE A 615 -8.98 -15.47 -20.11
C PHE A 615 -8.01 -15.29 -18.95
N GLY A 616 -8.53 -14.90 -17.78
CA GLY A 616 -7.79 -14.65 -16.55
C GLY A 616 -7.66 -15.89 -15.66
N TRP A 617 -7.70 -17.11 -16.20
CA TRP A 617 -7.63 -18.35 -15.41
C TRP A 617 -6.39 -19.21 -15.71
N GLY A 618 -5.74 -19.73 -14.66
CA GLY A 618 -4.58 -20.63 -14.80
C GLY A 618 -3.48 -20.05 -15.70
N ASP A 619 -2.92 -20.88 -16.58
CA ASP A 619 -1.87 -20.51 -17.54
C ASP A 619 -2.33 -19.45 -18.58
N ASN A 620 -3.63 -19.18 -18.69
CA ASN A 620 -4.12 -18.14 -19.60
C ASN A 620 -3.79 -16.73 -19.10
N ARG A 621 -3.61 -16.56 -17.78
CA ARG A 621 -3.25 -15.27 -17.15
C ARG A 621 -1.97 -14.65 -17.73
N ASP A 622 -1.03 -15.50 -18.17
CA ASP A 622 0.26 -15.08 -18.71
C ASP A 622 0.26 -14.96 -20.25
N ARG A 623 -0.80 -15.45 -20.92
CA ARG A 623 -0.86 -15.57 -22.39
C ARG A 623 -1.96 -14.73 -23.01
N LEU A 624 -3.05 -14.51 -22.29
CA LEU A 624 -4.24 -13.82 -22.77
C LEU A 624 -4.44 -12.54 -21.97
N VAL A 625 -5.25 -11.67 -22.54
CA VAL A 625 -5.68 -10.41 -21.94
C VAL A 625 -7.18 -10.55 -21.66
N ILE A 626 -7.66 -10.02 -20.54
CA ILE A 626 -9.09 -10.04 -20.23
C ILE A 626 -9.79 -9.06 -21.21
N PRO A 627 -10.75 -9.53 -22.01
CA PRO A 627 -11.49 -8.66 -22.92
C PRO A 627 -12.68 -8.02 -22.21
N ALA A 628 -13.20 -6.95 -22.79
CA ALA A 628 -14.59 -6.56 -22.59
C ALA A 628 -15.54 -7.46 -23.43
N GLY A 629 -16.83 -7.42 -23.14
CA GLY A 629 -17.85 -8.21 -23.82
C GLY A 629 -18.14 -9.55 -23.16
N ARG A 630 -18.70 -10.48 -23.93
CA ARG A 630 -19.26 -11.73 -23.40
C ARG A 630 -18.17 -12.68 -22.91
N THR A 631 -18.25 -13.11 -21.66
CA THR A 631 -17.37 -14.12 -21.06
C THR A 631 -18.09 -14.98 -20.01
N VAL A 632 -17.35 -15.87 -19.34
CA VAL A 632 -17.83 -16.66 -18.19
C VAL A 632 -17.13 -16.19 -16.92
N VAL A 633 -17.89 -16.04 -15.84
CA VAL A 633 -17.36 -15.76 -14.49
C VAL A 633 -17.60 -16.94 -13.56
N ALA A 634 -16.69 -17.12 -12.61
CA ALA A 634 -16.80 -18.07 -11.51
C ALA A 634 -17.20 -17.31 -10.24
N LEU A 635 -18.41 -17.56 -9.74
CA LEU A 635 -18.92 -17.01 -8.49
C LEU A 635 -18.81 -18.06 -7.39
N ARG A 636 -18.05 -17.78 -6.33
CA ARG A 636 -17.99 -18.65 -5.15
C ARG A 636 -18.71 -17.99 -3.98
N ALA A 637 -19.66 -18.70 -3.39
CA ALA A 637 -20.52 -18.20 -2.32
C ALA A 637 -20.90 -19.31 -1.34
N TRP A 638 -21.30 -18.95 -0.11
CA TRP A 638 -21.76 -19.90 0.92
C TRP A 638 -23.01 -20.69 0.49
N GLU A 639 -23.95 -20.02 -0.17
CA GLU A 639 -25.22 -20.59 -0.61
C GLU A 639 -25.43 -20.30 -2.10
N PRO A 640 -24.73 -21.01 -3.01
CA PRO A 640 -24.68 -20.64 -4.42
C PRO A 640 -26.05 -20.62 -5.12
N HIS A 641 -27.01 -21.41 -4.63
CA HIS A 641 -28.39 -21.45 -5.10
C HIS A 641 -29.15 -20.13 -4.88
N ARG A 642 -28.69 -19.25 -3.97
CA ARG A 642 -29.26 -17.93 -3.74
C ARG A 642 -28.79 -16.88 -4.74
N LEU A 643 -27.70 -17.15 -5.44
CA LEU A 643 -27.24 -16.34 -6.58
C LEU A 643 -28.09 -16.56 -7.84
N VAL A 644 -29.20 -17.33 -7.73
CA VAL A 644 -30.04 -17.78 -8.86
C VAL A 644 -31.46 -17.20 -8.79
N ARG A 645 -31.85 -16.54 -7.69
CA ARG A 645 -33.24 -16.18 -7.40
C ARG A 645 -33.67 -14.75 -7.81
N GLY A 646 -32.90 -14.03 -8.61
CA GLY A 646 -33.34 -12.75 -9.17
C GLY A 646 -34.00 -12.94 -10.53
N GLU A 647 -35.30 -12.69 -10.66
CA GLU A 647 -35.99 -12.54 -11.96
C GLU A 647 -35.57 -11.26 -12.73
N VAL A 648 -34.51 -10.59 -12.29
CA VAL A 648 -33.98 -9.37 -12.89
C VAL A 648 -32.46 -9.35 -12.68
N TYR A 649 -31.68 -9.63 -13.71
CA TYR A 649 -30.24 -9.36 -13.75
C TYR A 649 -29.97 -8.31 -14.83
N SER A 650 -29.57 -7.10 -14.42
CA SER A 650 -29.44 -5.93 -15.29
C SER A 650 -27.97 -5.60 -15.57
N GLY A 651 -27.66 -5.29 -16.84
CA GLY A 651 -26.39 -4.68 -17.25
C GLY A 651 -25.18 -5.63 -17.30
N LEU A 652 -24.76 -6.21 -16.17
CA LEU A 652 -23.51 -7.00 -16.06
C LEU A 652 -23.72 -8.50 -16.27
N LEU A 653 -24.73 -9.05 -15.60
CA LEU A 653 -25.13 -10.45 -15.68
C LEU A 653 -26.11 -10.61 -16.86
N CYS A 654 -25.76 -11.46 -17.83
CA CYS A 654 -26.61 -11.65 -19.01
C CYS A 654 -27.93 -12.35 -18.64
N HIS A 655 -29.03 -11.86 -19.21
CA HIS A 655 -30.39 -12.37 -18.99
C HIS A 655 -30.85 -13.37 -20.06
N ASP A 656 -29.94 -14.00 -20.81
CA ASP A 656 -30.34 -14.95 -21.84
C ASP A 656 -30.93 -16.20 -21.18
N ASP A 657 -32.27 -16.21 -21.06
CA ASP A 657 -33.09 -17.17 -20.32
C ASP A 657 -32.92 -18.66 -20.76
N ASP A 658 -32.06 -18.95 -21.75
CA ASP A 658 -31.81 -20.31 -22.28
C ASP A 658 -30.32 -20.74 -22.30
N GLU A 659 -29.34 -19.89 -21.98
CA GLU A 659 -27.91 -20.28 -22.03
C GLU A 659 -27.28 -20.42 -20.64
N SER A 660 -27.49 -21.57 -20.00
CA SER A 660 -26.65 -21.99 -18.87
C SER A 660 -25.24 -22.37 -19.35
N VAL A 661 -24.20 -22.06 -18.56
CA VAL A 661 -22.85 -22.54 -18.86
C VAL A 661 -22.86 -24.09 -18.81
N PRO A 662 -22.51 -24.79 -19.90
CA PRO A 662 -22.64 -26.24 -19.96
C PRO A 662 -21.85 -26.95 -18.86
N ALA A 663 -22.48 -27.91 -18.18
CA ALA A 663 -21.82 -28.76 -17.19
C ALA A 663 -21.40 -30.11 -17.82
N PRO A 664 -20.17 -30.61 -17.58
CA PRO A 664 -19.11 -30.00 -16.75
C PRO A 664 -18.38 -28.87 -17.49
N PHE A 665 -18.17 -27.75 -16.79
CA PHE A 665 -17.35 -26.63 -17.27
C PHE A 665 -15.97 -26.68 -16.62
N HIS A 666 -14.93 -26.45 -17.41
CA HIS A 666 -13.55 -26.35 -16.95
C HIS A 666 -13.02 -24.93 -17.25
N PRO A 667 -12.71 -24.13 -16.22
CA PRO A 667 -12.15 -22.79 -16.41
C PRO A 667 -10.86 -22.80 -17.25
N GLY A 668 -10.64 -21.72 -17.98
CA GLY A 668 -9.50 -21.55 -18.89
C GLY A 668 -9.66 -22.26 -20.24
N VAL A 669 -10.79 -22.93 -20.48
CA VAL A 669 -11.03 -23.71 -21.70
C VAL A 669 -12.15 -23.09 -22.53
N PHE A 670 -11.84 -22.79 -23.79
CA PHE A 670 -12.80 -22.43 -24.82
C PHE A 670 -12.32 -22.94 -26.19
N ALA A 671 -13.25 -23.20 -27.11
CA ALA A 671 -12.89 -23.69 -28.45
C ALA A 671 -12.37 -22.56 -29.34
N ARG A 672 -13.10 -21.43 -29.35
CA ARG A 672 -12.81 -20.23 -30.12
C ARG A 672 -13.28 -19.00 -29.33
N ALA A 673 -12.50 -17.94 -29.39
CA ALA A 673 -12.90 -16.60 -28.96
C ALA A 673 -12.74 -15.66 -30.15
N GLU A 674 -13.76 -14.86 -30.41
CA GLU A 674 -13.73 -13.77 -31.38
C GLU A 674 -13.41 -12.49 -30.63
N LEU A 675 -12.32 -11.84 -31.01
CA LEU A 675 -11.79 -10.67 -30.32
C LEU A 675 -11.51 -9.57 -31.33
N VAL A 676 -11.69 -8.32 -30.90
CA VAL A 676 -11.27 -7.14 -31.65
C VAL A 676 -10.23 -6.42 -30.81
N LEU A 677 -9.06 -6.15 -31.40
CA LEU A 677 -8.02 -5.33 -30.78
C LEU A 677 -7.92 -4.01 -31.54
N HIS A 678 -7.99 -2.90 -30.82
CA HIS A 678 -7.83 -1.58 -31.43
C HIS A 678 -6.41 -1.06 -31.23
N THR A 679 -5.84 -0.45 -32.26
CA THR A 679 -4.51 0.15 -32.20
C THR A 679 -4.46 1.47 -32.94
N ARG A 680 -3.62 2.38 -32.44
CA ARG A 680 -3.34 3.64 -33.15
C ARG A 680 -2.45 3.47 -34.40
N LEU A 681 -1.93 2.27 -34.65
CA LEU A 681 -1.17 2.01 -35.88
C LEU A 681 -2.09 2.01 -37.09
N GLU A 682 -1.59 2.51 -38.22
CA GLU A 682 -2.31 2.46 -39.49
C GLU A 682 -2.51 0.99 -39.95
N PRO A 683 -3.60 0.66 -40.68
CA PRO A 683 -3.95 -0.73 -41.01
C PRO A 683 -2.82 -1.55 -41.62
N ARG A 684 -1.99 -0.94 -42.47
CA ARG A 684 -0.83 -1.61 -43.06
C ARG A 684 0.23 -1.96 -42.02
N GLU A 685 0.58 -1.02 -41.14
CA GLU A 685 1.60 -1.24 -40.12
C GLU A 685 1.12 -2.26 -39.08
N ALA A 686 -0.14 -2.13 -38.64
CA ALA A 686 -0.80 -3.10 -37.77
C ALA A 686 -0.79 -4.52 -38.38
N ALA A 687 -1.09 -4.67 -39.67
CA ALA A 687 -1.03 -5.96 -40.35
C ALA A 687 0.38 -6.54 -40.43
N HIS A 688 1.41 -5.71 -40.61
CA HIS A 688 2.80 -6.16 -40.56
C HIS A 688 3.21 -6.61 -39.16
N GLN A 689 2.83 -5.89 -38.10
CA GLN A 689 3.09 -6.29 -36.71
C GLN A 689 2.36 -7.60 -36.34
N ALA A 690 1.09 -7.73 -36.74
CA ALA A 690 0.32 -8.97 -36.59
C ALA A 690 0.98 -10.16 -37.32
N GLY A 691 1.51 -9.93 -38.52
CA GLY A 691 2.27 -10.95 -39.25
C GLY A 691 3.57 -11.34 -38.55
N ALA A 692 4.31 -10.38 -38.02
CA ALA A 692 5.52 -10.66 -37.22
C ALA A 692 5.20 -11.49 -35.96
N TRP A 693 4.08 -11.19 -35.30
CA TRP A 693 3.58 -11.96 -34.17
C TRP A 693 3.19 -13.41 -34.53
N LEU A 694 2.52 -13.62 -35.68
CA LEU A 694 2.24 -14.97 -36.19
C LEU A 694 3.55 -15.73 -36.49
N ASN A 695 4.54 -15.07 -37.08
CA ASN A 695 5.85 -15.66 -37.37
C ASN A 695 6.59 -16.09 -36.10
N ALA A 696 6.57 -15.27 -35.05
CA ALA A 696 7.16 -15.60 -33.75
C ALA A 696 6.56 -16.87 -33.14
N GLN A 697 5.27 -17.14 -33.39
CA GLN A 697 4.57 -18.35 -32.98
C GLN A 697 4.69 -19.52 -33.97
N ARG A 698 5.49 -19.35 -35.04
CA ARG A 698 5.68 -20.31 -36.13
C ARG A 698 4.35 -20.69 -36.81
N LEU A 699 3.53 -19.68 -37.10
CA LEU A 699 2.26 -19.80 -37.83
C LEU A 699 2.44 -19.26 -39.26
N PRO A 700 2.73 -20.14 -40.25
CA PRO A 700 2.91 -19.71 -41.65
C PRO A 700 1.62 -19.11 -42.22
N HIS A 701 1.75 -17.97 -42.88
CA HIS A 701 0.64 -17.20 -43.41
C HIS A 701 1.06 -16.38 -44.64
N THR A 702 0.08 -15.93 -45.41
CA THR A 702 0.27 -14.94 -46.48
C THR A 702 -0.56 -13.70 -46.20
N LEU A 703 0.03 -12.53 -46.40
CA LEU A 703 -0.63 -11.26 -46.19
C LEU A 703 -1.31 -10.80 -47.49
N ARG A 704 -2.65 -10.74 -47.51
CA ARG A 704 -3.46 -10.36 -48.67
C ARG A 704 -4.20 -9.04 -48.41
N ARG A 705 -4.23 -8.16 -49.41
CA ARG A 705 -5.01 -6.90 -49.35
C ARG A 705 -6.49 -7.18 -49.58
N LEU A 706 -7.35 -6.57 -48.77
CA LEU A 706 -8.79 -6.53 -48.96
C LEU A 706 -9.13 -5.22 -49.68
N ARG A 707 -9.86 -5.31 -50.80
CA ARG A 707 -10.37 -4.17 -51.56
C ARG A 707 -11.89 -4.23 -51.58
N SER A 708 -12.56 -3.08 -51.58
CA SER A 708 -14.00 -3.02 -51.83
C SER A 708 -14.29 -3.54 -53.26
N PRO A 709 -15.38 -4.29 -53.49
CA PRO A 709 -15.71 -4.85 -54.80
C PRO A 709 -15.82 -3.80 -55.92
N ASP A 710 -16.17 -2.56 -55.57
CA ASP A 710 -16.40 -1.45 -56.50
C ASP A 710 -15.20 -0.49 -56.63
N ALA A 711 -14.06 -0.79 -55.97
CA ALA A 711 -12.90 0.09 -55.91
C ALA A 711 -11.98 0.01 -57.15
N SER A 712 -11.52 1.16 -57.64
CA SER A 712 -10.57 1.27 -58.76
C SER A 712 -9.19 0.70 -58.40
N PRO A 713 -8.40 0.14 -59.35
CA PRO A 713 -7.05 -0.37 -59.07
C PRO A 713 -6.08 0.63 -58.44
N ALA A 714 -6.38 1.93 -58.53
CA ALA A 714 -5.61 3.05 -58.00
C ALA A 714 -6.01 3.48 -56.58
N GLU A 715 -7.10 2.95 -56.01
CA GLU A 715 -7.55 3.30 -54.65
C GLU A 715 -6.79 2.54 -53.56
N PRO A 716 -6.49 3.19 -52.40
CA PRO A 716 -5.78 2.58 -51.29
C PRO A 716 -6.59 1.41 -50.69
N SER A 717 -5.91 0.31 -50.29
CA SER A 717 -6.61 -0.83 -49.68
C SER A 717 -7.17 -0.45 -48.31
N GLU A 718 -8.44 -0.72 -48.09
CA GLU A 718 -9.10 -0.45 -46.81
C GLU A 718 -8.69 -1.47 -45.74
N GLY A 719 -8.30 -2.70 -46.08
CA GLY A 719 -7.91 -3.69 -45.07
C GLY A 719 -6.93 -4.76 -45.54
N TRP A 720 -6.58 -5.64 -44.61
CA TRP A 720 -5.64 -6.73 -44.80
C TRP A 720 -6.17 -8.02 -44.17
N ARG A 721 -5.95 -9.16 -44.83
CA ARG A 721 -6.21 -10.49 -44.29
C ARG A 721 -4.92 -11.27 -44.20
N LEU A 722 -4.71 -11.95 -43.07
CA LEU A 722 -3.58 -12.86 -42.89
C LEU A 722 -4.11 -14.28 -43.12
N ASP A 723 -4.02 -14.73 -44.38
CA ASP A 723 -4.47 -16.06 -44.79
C ASP A 723 -3.52 -17.13 -44.21
N LEU A 724 -3.98 -17.83 -43.17
CA LEU A 724 -3.21 -18.86 -42.48
C LEU A 724 -3.07 -20.12 -43.34
N ALA A 725 -1.85 -20.63 -43.50
CA ALA A 725 -1.62 -21.87 -44.24
C ALA A 725 -2.23 -23.09 -43.50
N PRO A 726 -2.55 -24.20 -44.19
CA PRO A 726 -3.12 -25.39 -43.56
C PRO A 726 -2.29 -25.93 -42.37
N ALA A 727 -0.96 -25.80 -42.42
CA ALA A 727 -0.08 -26.17 -41.31
C ALA A 727 -0.26 -25.30 -40.06
N ALA A 728 -0.57 -24.01 -40.22
CA ALA A 728 -0.87 -23.10 -39.11
C ALA A 728 -2.23 -23.42 -38.48
N LEU A 729 -3.26 -23.64 -39.32
CA LEU A 729 -4.61 -24.01 -38.85
C LEU A 729 -4.63 -25.32 -38.06
N LYS A 730 -3.78 -26.29 -38.42
CA LYS A 730 -3.60 -27.56 -37.67
C LYS A 730 -3.13 -27.35 -36.23
N ARG A 731 -2.42 -26.25 -35.92
CA ARG A 731 -1.99 -25.94 -34.54
C ARG A 731 -3.14 -25.48 -33.66
N ARG A 732 -4.27 -25.06 -34.25
CA ARG A 732 -5.49 -24.61 -33.55
C ARG A 732 -5.20 -23.51 -32.53
N THR A 733 -4.36 -22.55 -32.90
CA THR A 733 -3.97 -21.40 -32.06
C THR A 733 -4.69 -20.13 -32.52
N VAL A 734 -4.55 -19.80 -33.80
CA VAL A 734 -5.26 -18.72 -34.50
C VAL A 734 -6.02 -19.36 -35.66
N PHE A 735 -7.27 -18.94 -35.86
CA PHE A 735 -8.16 -19.45 -36.89
C PHE A 735 -8.44 -18.41 -37.99
N ALA A 736 -8.52 -17.13 -37.61
CA ALA A 736 -8.68 -16.01 -38.53
C ALA A 736 -8.01 -14.76 -37.94
N LEU A 737 -7.47 -13.91 -38.81
CA LEU A 737 -6.92 -12.60 -38.46
C LEU A 737 -7.10 -11.64 -39.64
N ASP A 738 -7.96 -10.64 -39.44
CA ASP A 738 -8.20 -9.54 -40.35
C ASP A 738 -7.80 -8.23 -39.69
N VAL A 739 -7.31 -7.28 -40.48
CA VAL A 739 -6.95 -5.93 -40.04
C VAL A 739 -7.71 -4.93 -40.90
N LEU A 740 -8.58 -4.16 -40.28
CA LEU A 740 -9.47 -3.19 -40.92
C LEU A 740 -9.17 -1.78 -40.38
N PRO A 741 -9.66 -0.71 -41.02
CA PRO A 741 -9.56 0.64 -40.48
C PRO A 741 -10.30 0.72 -39.14
N GLY A 742 -9.69 1.41 -38.17
CA GLY A 742 -10.29 1.63 -36.86
C GLY A 742 -11.41 2.67 -36.90
N PRO A 743 -12.47 2.55 -36.05
CA PRO A 743 -13.57 3.51 -36.01
C PRO A 743 -13.17 4.92 -35.53
N HIS A 744 -11.99 5.07 -34.91
CA HIS A 744 -11.48 6.31 -34.34
C HIS A 744 -10.08 6.69 -34.88
N GLY A 745 -9.75 6.24 -36.09
CA GLY A 745 -8.39 6.29 -36.64
C GLY A 745 -7.55 5.07 -36.23
N GLY A 746 -6.45 4.83 -36.96
CA GLY A 746 -5.64 3.61 -36.79
C GLY A 746 -6.32 2.35 -37.36
N ALA A 747 -6.22 1.23 -36.66
CA ALA A 747 -6.66 -0.08 -37.14
C ALA A 747 -7.40 -0.91 -36.08
N SER A 748 -8.26 -1.80 -36.55
CA SER A 748 -8.95 -2.84 -35.77
C SER A 748 -8.52 -4.21 -36.27
N LEU A 749 -8.01 -5.06 -35.36
CA LEU A 749 -7.64 -6.43 -35.66
C LEU A 749 -8.76 -7.37 -35.19
N THR A 750 -9.46 -8.01 -36.12
CA THR A 750 -10.46 -9.04 -35.82
C THR A 750 -9.80 -10.40 -35.80
N LEU A 751 -9.79 -11.05 -34.63
CA LEU A 751 -9.06 -12.28 -34.33
C LEU A 751 -10.04 -13.37 -33.93
N CYS A 752 -9.84 -14.58 -34.47
CA CYS A 752 -10.48 -15.79 -33.94
C CYS A 752 -9.38 -16.70 -33.39
N VAL A 753 -9.37 -16.95 -32.08
CA VAL A 753 -8.25 -17.62 -31.38
C VAL A 753 -8.72 -18.70 -30.41
N SER A 754 -7.80 -19.56 -30.00
CA SER A 754 -7.99 -20.51 -28.89
C SER A 754 -7.19 -20.08 -27.64
N PRO A 755 -7.34 -20.77 -26.49
CA PRO A 755 -6.56 -20.50 -25.27
C PRO A 755 -5.04 -20.65 -25.43
N LYS A 756 -4.58 -21.23 -26.55
CA LYS A 756 -3.14 -21.42 -26.83
C LYS A 756 -2.48 -20.17 -27.44
N ALA A 757 -3.26 -19.17 -27.85
CA ALA A 757 -2.72 -17.94 -28.43
C ALA A 757 -1.99 -17.13 -27.37
N ASN A 758 -0.87 -16.52 -27.74
CA ASN A 758 -0.16 -15.56 -26.88
C ASN A 758 -0.54 -14.13 -27.28
N LEU A 759 -1.71 -13.68 -26.85
CA LEU A 759 -2.23 -12.34 -27.10
C LEU A 759 -1.54 -11.26 -26.26
N ALA A 760 -1.03 -11.60 -25.06
CA ALA A 760 -0.30 -10.65 -24.23
C ALA A 760 0.90 -10.04 -24.98
N ASN A 761 1.67 -10.88 -25.70
CA ASN A 761 2.75 -10.38 -26.53
C ASN A 761 2.29 -9.52 -27.72
N LEU A 762 1.09 -9.78 -28.26
CA LEU A 762 0.54 -8.97 -29.35
C LEU A 762 0.10 -7.59 -28.82
N ALA A 763 -0.51 -7.57 -27.64
CA ALA A 763 -0.89 -6.36 -26.93
C ALA A 763 0.31 -5.44 -26.68
N ASP A 764 1.44 -6.00 -26.26
CA ASP A 764 2.65 -5.22 -25.96
C ASP A 764 3.25 -4.50 -27.18
N ILE A 765 3.06 -5.04 -28.39
CA ILE A 765 3.61 -4.47 -29.64
C ILE A 765 2.60 -3.60 -30.40
N LEU A 766 1.32 -3.64 -30.01
CA LEU A 766 0.25 -2.83 -30.58
C LEU A 766 -0.09 -1.70 -29.61
N PRO A 767 0.36 -0.46 -29.86
CA PRO A 767 0.00 0.64 -28.98
C PRO A 767 -1.52 0.87 -28.98
N PRO A 768 -2.16 0.99 -27.80
CA PRO A 768 -3.61 1.19 -27.70
C PRO A 768 -4.04 2.59 -28.18
N LEU A 769 -5.36 2.79 -28.33
CA LEU A 769 -5.93 4.10 -28.65
C LEU A 769 -5.85 5.04 -27.43
N VAL A 770 -5.83 6.36 -27.68
CA VAL A 770 -5.72 7.36 -26.60
C VAL A 770 -7.00 7.44 -25.75
N THR A 771 -8.16 7.14 -26.33
CA THR A 771 -9.47 7.16 -25.66
C THR A 771 -9.78 5.90 -24.85
N HIS A 772 -9.09 4.80 -25.14
CA HIS A 772 -9.15 3.54 -24.42
C HIS A 772 -7.71 3.11 -24.12
N PRO A 773 -7.13 3.54 -22.98
CA PRO A 773 -5.71 3.30 -22.69
C PRO A 773 -5.36 1.81 -22.53
N HIS A 774 -6.38 0.95 -22.51
CA HIS A 774 -6.30 -0.50 -22.50
C HIS A 774 -7.19 -1.05 -23.64
N LEU A 775 -6.64 -2.01 -24.38
CA LEU A 775 -7.02 -2.51 -25.72
C LEU A 775 -8.50 -2.63 -26.10
#